data_AF-A0AB73VAN6-F1
#
_entry.id   AF-A0AB73VAN6-F1
#
_cell.length_a   1.000
_cell.length_b   1.000
_cell.length_c   1.000
_cell.angle_alpha   90.00
_cell.angle_beta   90.00
_cell.angle_gamma   90.00
#
_symmetry.space_group_name_H-M   'P 1'
#
loop_
_entity.id
_entity.type
_entity.pdbx_description
1 polymer ?
#
loop_
_entity_poly.entity_id
_entity_poly.type
_entity_poly.pdbx_seq_one_letter_code
_entity_poly.pdbx_strand_id
1 'polypeptide(L)'
;MDNLLTKKKITRVYGIGYSKIKVLIQTKQLQVLQTETGERVLKSSLEKWLEFEKDIKENYVNYKIAIEQIGSTWRQELNNINMLSGHGLLETIVLEEGLTINFHKYFVSKASLNKFECRLSEKYILEEKVCNILDLDICAIRSRKSRGSIPFIEFRKETYYLRSEIELMLDLKNNYYTVPEVQKRLKLSRSQFRLCKEVLNIIHKNRKNYILKEEVWEIEKRVDYLRANYYSYDEVLERLNVNTIGATVSPKLEKIECPAIARGYFIKSNHLYNKEMIETYRLNRMGANPKNFEQILPNNPIQYLLQTVANLSVPEKLQDTYELFVKFAKFKINQSSANSREVIKLAEHLYKVVKNLTETLNDEIYKLETQQVKRLLLNEERYSYQRYMYMFLKYCNDKRICKYKIRKIDAPKMPEARNLIEVYEFDIFIEYYNFNKDVSIHCEKAMGNYEYASYWLYSMIHCSNAWRHSDIIDIPAITPEVININSMHELQNKNITDFEAKKIIYQLSNYELVISKTGMKRHFFCHKDLLIPMSIALIICEFHRRKTNQISLINTFSKNGDFSLAFSKKFFKQSVMLNGGNFVFSSLKMNRTLMTYLFYEIQQRKGKSNSLFELIQKMRNHLTNVTKEYILNNFEGGIENISKHLFDRGEFGYIYDQLVEVLTHDRECEYTLTERTNLIVSIKEKYDILKLESAASFINEVESREMARNIDGKKRAIISEIRELDPEEAFEYIRRIYLREMPSKTKNMQCF
;
A
#
# COMPACT_ATOMS: atom_id res chain seq x y z
N MET A 1 94.61 -25.77 -42.01
CA MET A 1 95.09 -24.73 -41.07
C MET A 1 94.67 -23.33 -41.51
N ASP A 2 93.61 -23.17 -42.33
CA ASP A 2 93.30 -21.90 -43.01
C ASP A 2 92.35 -20.95 -42.27
N ASN A 3 91.93 -21.33 -41.06
CA ASN A 3 90.97 -20.56 -40.28
C ASN A 3 91.61 -19.59 -39.27
N LEU A 4 92.94 -19.48 -39.22
CA LEU A 4 93.66 -18.61 -38.28
C LEU A 4 94.56 -17.61 -39.00
N LEU A 5 94.36 -16.32 -38.72
CA LEU A 5 95.07 -15.21 -39.35
C LEU A 5 96.01 -14.51 -38.35
N THR A 6 97.22 -14.16 -38.79
CA THR A 6 98.12 -13.30 -38.02
C THR A 6 97.70 -11.83 -38.19
N LYS A 7 97.95 -11.00 -37.17
CA LYS A 7 97.65 -9.56 -37.21
C LYS A 7 98.26 -8.88 -38.45
N LYS A 8 99.49 -9.25 -38.82
CA LYS A 8 100.19 -8.77 -40.04
C LYS A 8 99.47 -9.15 -41.34
N LYS A 9 98.91 -10.37 -41.42
CA LYS A 9 98.13 -10.82 -42.58
C LYS A 9 96.79 -10.08 -42.66
N ILE A 10 96.14 -9.80 -41.53
CA ILE A 10 94.91 -9.00 -41.48
C ILE A 10 95.16 -7.58 -42.00
N THR A 11 96.20 -6.90 -41.50
CA THR A 11 96.54 -5.54 -41.97
C THR A 11 96.90 -5.50 -43.44
N ARG A 12 97.65 -6.50 -43.96
CA ARG A 12 98.08 -6.52 -45.36
C ARG A 12 96.96 -6.88 -46.35
N VAL A 13 96.06 -7.79 -45.98
CA VAL A 13 95.02 -8.32 -46.89
C VAL A 13 93.70 -7.57 -46.77
N TYR A 14 93.32 -7.16 -45.56
CA TYR A 14 92.02 -6.53 -45.28
C TYR A 14 92.14 -5.05 -44.93
N GLY A 15 93.35 -4.48 -44.91
CA GLY A 15 93.58 -3.04 -44.69
C GLY A 15 93.26 -2.54 -43.27
N ILE A 16 93.09 -3.43 -42.29
CA ILE A 16 92.75 -3.06 -40.90
C ILE A 16 94.03 -2.76 -40.11
N GLY A 17 94.18 -1.53 -39.62
CA GLY A 17 95.32 -1.12 -38.81
C GLY A 17 95.43 -1.87 -37.48
N TYR A 18 96.66 -2.06 -36.99
CA TYR A 18 96.96 -2.80 -35.75
C TYR A 18 96.20 -2.29 -34.52
N SER A 19 96.02 -0.97 -34.40
CA SER A 19 95.26 -0.32 -33.33
C SER A 19 93.79 -0.73 -33.33
N LYS A 20 93.14 -0.77 -34.51
CA LYS A 20 91.75 -1.23 -34.66
C LYS A 20 91.61 -2.73 -34.37
N ILE A 21 92.57 -3.55 -34.81
CA ILE A 21 92.62 -5.00 -34.47
C ILE A 21 92.70 -5.19 -32.95
N LYS A 22 93.53 -4.41 -32.25
CA LYS A 22 93.68 -4.49 -30.79
C LYS A 22 92.36 -4.18 -30.07
N VAL A 23 91.66 -3.13 -30.48
CA VAL A 23 90.35 -2.75 -29.92
C VAL A 23 89.32 -3.86 -30.15
N LEU A 24 89.23 -4.39 -31.38
CA LEU A 24 88.27 -5.44 -31.72
C LEU A 24 88.47 -6.74 -30.92
N ILE A 25 89.72 -7.05 -30.55
CA ILE A 25 90.05 -8.17 -29.66
C ILE A 25 89.61 -7.84 -28.22
N GLN A 26 89.91 -6.63 -27.73
CA GLN A 26 89.54 -6.18 -26.38
C GLN A 26 88.03 -6.17 -26.16
N THR A 27 87.25 -5.77 -27.17
CA THR A 27 85.78 -5.77 -27.14
C THR A 27 85.17 -7.12 -27.56
N LYS A 28 85.98 -8.19 -27.68
CA LYS A 28 85.55 -9.56 -28.01
C LYS A 28 84.84 -9.72 -29.36
N GLN A 29 84.93 -8.74 -30.25
CA GLN A 29 84.38 -8.82 -31.62
C GLN A 29 85.22 -9.74 -32.51
N LEU A 30 86.52 -9.89 -32.20
CA LEU A 30 87.41 -10.88 -32.79
C LEU A 30 87.75 -11.97 -31.77
N GLN A 31 87.56 -13.24 -32.17
CA GLN A 31 87.96 -14.38 -31.36
C GLN A 31 89.43 -14.71 -31.64
N VAL A 32 90.20 -14.88 -30.59
CA VAL A 32 91.65 -15.13 -30.68
C VAL A 32 92.00 -16.45 -30.01
N LEU A 33 92.91 -17.19 -30.62
CA LEU A 33 93.47 -18.43 -30.10
C LEU A 33 94.98 -18.25 -29.89
N GLN A 34 95.47 -18.69 -28.73
CA GLN A 34 96.90 -18.77 -28.43
C GLN A 34 97.50 -19.94 -29.20
N THR A 35 98.58 -19.68 -29.94
CA THR A 35 99.37 -20.70 -30.63
C THR A 35 100.84 -20.57 -30.22
N GLU A 36 101.66 -21.60 -30.44
CA GLU A 36 103.11 -21.58 -30.18
C GLU A 36 103.83 -20.40 -30.86
N THR A 37 103.23 -19.84 -31.92
CA THR A 37 103.75 -18.70 -32.70
C THR A 37 103.12 -17.34 -32.35
N GLY A 38 102.33 -17.28 -31.26
CA GLY A 38 101.64 -16.08 -30.77
C GLY A 38 100.11 -16.07 -31.00
N GLU A 39 99.46 -14.94 -30.66
CA GLU A 39 98.00 -14.72 -30.86
C GLU A 39 97.60 -14.77 -32.34
N ARG A 40 96.67 -15.67 -32.68
CA ARG A 40 96.04 -15.72 -34.02
C ARG A 40 94.53 -15.51 -33.95
N VAL A 41 93.99 -14.71 -34.86
CA VAL A 41 92.56 -14.37 -34.93
C VAL A 41 91.81 -15.39 -35.79
N LEU A 42 90.63 -15.80 -35.34
CA LEU A 42 89.75 -16.70 -36.08
C LEU A 42 89.15 -15.99 -37.30
N LYS A 43 89.37 -16.54 -38.50
CA LYS A 43 88.91 -15.96 -39.78
C LYS A 43 87.41 -15.69 -39.81
N SER A 44 86.60 -16.62 -39.30
CA SER A 44 85.13 -16.46 -39.26
C SER A 44 84.66 -15.31 -38.37
N SER A 45 85.38 -14.99 -37.28
CA SER A 45 85.07 -13.82 -36.45
C SER A 45 85.42 -12.50 -37.16
N LEU A 46 86.48 -12.50 -37.97
CA LEU A 46 86.86 -11.35 -38.79
C LEU A 46 85.87 -11.12 -39.94
N GLU A 47 85.45 -12.18 -40.62
CA GLU A 47 84.44 -12.11 -41.70
C GLU A 47 83.11 -11.58 -41.16
N LYS A 48 82.64 -12.05 -40.00
CA LYS A 48 81.45 -11.52 -39.32
C LYS A 48 81.56 -10.03 -39.00
N TRP A 49 82.71 -9.58 -38.48
CA TRP A 49 82.93 -8.16 -38.20
C TRP A 49 82.92 -7.31 -39.48
N LEU A 50 83.55 -7.80 -40.56
CA LEU A 50 83.58 -7.10 -41.85
C LEU A 50 82.19 -6.96 -42.47
N GLU A 51 81.37 -8.01 -42.35
CA GLU A 51 79.97 -7.99 -42.77
C GLU A 51 79.15 -6.99 -41.96
N PHE A 52 79.32 -6.98 -40.63
CA PHE A 52 78.70 -5.98 -39.75
C PHE A 52 79.15 -4.53 -40.08
N GLU A 53 80.46 -4.30 -40.27
CA GLU A 53 80.97 -2.97 -40.62
C GLU A 53 80.46 -2.49 -42.00
N LYS A 54 80.30 -3.43 -42.94
CA LYS A 54 79.71 -3.15 -44.25
C LYS A 54 78.23 -2.79 -44.13
N ASP A 55 77.46 -3.57 -43.37
CA ASP A 55 76.04 -3.31 -43.09
C ASP A 55 75.83 -1.91 -42.46
N ILE A 56 76.63 -1.54 -41.46
CA ILE A 56 76.57 -0.21 -40.85
C ILE A 56 76.85 0.90 -41.88
N LYS A 57 77.82 0.74 -42.78
CA LYS A 57 78.13 1.76 -43.80
C LYS A 57 77.03 1.88 -44.87
N GLU A 58 76.43 0.76 -45.25
CA GLU A 58 75.40 0.71 -46.29
C GLU A 58 74.05 1.19 -45.76
N ASN A 59 73.65 0.75 -44.58
CA ASN A 59 72.29 0.93 -44.06
C ASN A 59 72.17 2.02 -42.99
N TYR A 60 73.27 2.53 -42.45
CA TYR A 60 73.24 3.54 -41.38
C TYR A 60 74.03 4.80 -41.75
N VAL A 61 73.68 5.91 -41.09
CA VAL A 61 74.43 7.17 -41.12
C VAL A 61 74.86 7.53 -39.70
N ASN A 62 76.01 8.20 -39.57
CA ASN A 62 76.41 8.70 -38.25
C ASN A 62 75.45 9.81 -37.79
N TYR A 63 75.39 10.06 -36.48
CA TYR A 63 74.50 11.07 -35.91
C TYR A 63 74.66 12.44 -36.55
N LYS A 64 75.88 12.89 -36.90
CA LYS A 64 76.13 14.18 -37.56
C LYS A 64 75.35 14.35 -38.86
N ILE A 65 75.48 13.37 -39.74
CA ILE A 65 74.75 13.38 -41.01
C ILE A 65 73.24 13.29 -40.76
N ALA A 66 72.81 12.44 -39.81
CA ALA A 66 71.40 12.31 -39.48
C ALA A 66 70.81 13.65 -38.99
N ILE A 67 71.55 14.42 -38.19
CA ILE A 67 71.07 15.68 -37.63
C ILE A 67 71.00 16.78 -38.70
N GLU A 68 71.98 16.82 -39.61
CA GLU A 68 71.95 17.73 -40.76
C GLU A 68 70.72 17.45 -41.64
N GLN A 69 70.40 16.17 -41.89
CA GLN A 69 69.23 15.77 -42.66
C GLN A 69 67.90 16.04 -41.93
N ILE A 70 67.88 15.91 -40.60
CA ILE A 70 66.71 16.23 -39.76
C ILE A 70 66.61 17.74 -39.48
N GLY A 71 67.61 18.57 -39.84
CA GLY A 71 67.57 20.03 -39.72
C GLY A 71 67.58 20.56 -38.27
N SER A 72 68.41 20.00 -37.39
CA SER A 72 68.60 20.45 -35.99
C SER A 72 70.02 21.00 -35.74
N THR A 73 70.27 21.66 -34.59
CA THR A 73 71.54 22.36 -34.29
C THR A 73 72.47 21.65 -33.28
N TRP A 74 73.79 21.64 -33.58
CA TRP A 74 75.01 21.14 -32.87
C TRP A 74 74.85 20.53 -31.45
N ARG A 75 74.24 21.32 -30.57
CA ARG A 75 74.37 21.19 -29.11
C ARG A 75 73.15 20.56 -28.44
N GLN A 76 72.00 20.50 -29.12
CA GLN A 76 70.76 19.92 -28.58
C GLN A 76 70.56 18.45 -29.00
N GLU A 77 71.52 17.87 -29.72
CA GLU A 77 71.24 16.86 -30.73
C GLU A 77 71.32 15.41 -30.28
N LEU A 78 72.27 15.07 -29.39
CA LEU A 78 72.39 13.70 -28.91
C LEU A 78 71.16 13.32 -28.08
N ASN A 79 70.68 14.28 -27.27
CA ASN A 79 69.47 14.12 -26.47
C ASN A 79 68.24 14.00 -27.36
N ASN A 80 68.15 14.79 -28.44
CA ASN A 80 67.04 14.72 -29.38
C ASN A 80 67.01 13.37 -30.11
N ILE A 81 68.13 12.87 -30.65
CA ILE A 81 68.15 11.56 -31.33
C ILE A 81 67.81 10.44 -30.34
N ASN A 82 68.37 10.46 -29.13
CA ASN A 82 68.07 9.44 -28.14
C ASN A 82 66.59 9.49 -27.70
N MET A 83 66.00 10.69 -27.57
CA MET A 83 64.58 10.89 -27.32
C MET A 83 63.74 10.32 -28.48
N LEU A 84 64.03 10.69 -29.73
CA LEU A 84 63.32 10.21 -30.91
C LEU A 84 63.44 8.68 -31.08
N SER A 85 64.58 8.11 -30.74
CA SER A 85 64.81 6.67 -30.67
C SER A 85 63.96 6.02 -29.58
N GLY A 86 63.92 6.60 -28.38
CA GLY A 86 63.07 6.16 -27.27
C GLY A 86 61.56 6.19 -27.58
N HIS A 87 61.13 7.08 -28.49
CA HIS A 87 59.75 7.14 -29.00
C HIS A 87 59.50 6.24 -30.23
N GLY A 88 60.49 5.46 -30.67
CA GLY A 88 60.38 4.57 -31.82
C GLY A 88 60.16 5.29 -33.15
N LEU A 89 60.66 6.53 -33.26
CA LEU A 89 60.66 7.30 -34.51
C LEU A 89 61.92 7.00 -35.34
N LEU A 90 63.06 6.83 -34.67
CA LEU A 90 64.35 6.49 -35.26
C LEU A 90 64.87 5.15 -34.73
N GLU A 91 65.57 4.41 -35.57
CA GLU A 91 66.26 3.18 -35.18
C GLU A 91 67.76 3.48 -35.08
N THR A 92 68.31 3.35 -33.88
CA THR A 92 69.68 3.74 -33.56
C THR A 92 70.53 2.54 -33.16
N ILE A 93 71.79 2.52 -33.58
CA ILE A 93 72.79 1.56 -33.10
C ILE A 93 73.92 2.34 -32.43
N VAL A 94 74.32 1.86 -31.25
CA VAL A 94 75.46 2.37 -30.49
C VAL A 94 76.52 1.28 -30.43
N LEU A 95 77.72 1.58 -30.91
CA LEU A 95 78.85 0.64 -30.83
C LEU A 95 79.39 0.56 -29.39
N GLU A 96 79.99 -0.58 -29.02
CA GLU A 96 80.59 -0.78 -27.70
C GLU A 96 81.73 0.23 -27.43
N GLU A 97 82.09 0.40 -26.16
CA GLU A 97 83.10 1.36 -25.75
C GLU A 97 84.48 1.08 -26.38
N GLY A 98 85.07 2.09 -27.02
CA GLY A 98 86.31 1.96 -27.78
C GLY A 98 86.14 1.62 -29.27
N LEU A 99 84.99 1.07 -29.69
CA LEU A 99 84.71 0.78 -31.10
C LEU A 99 84.21 2.02 -31.85
N THR A 100 84.81 2.27 -33.01
CA THR A 100 84.35 3.31 -33.94
C THR A 100 84.40 2.82 -35.38
N ILE A 101 83.41 3.23 -36.17
CA ILE A 101 83.41 3.10 -37.63
C ILE A 101 83.49 4.53 -38.18
N ASN A 102 84.52 4.83 -38.99
CA ASN A 102 84.82 6.20 -39.44
C ASN A 102 84.86 7.24 -38.30
N PHE A 103 85.47 6.88 -37.16
CA PHE A 103 85.57 7.73 -35.95
C PHE A 103 84.23 8.03 -35.26
N HIS A 104 83.13 7.40 -35.66
CA HIS A 104 81.82 7.56 -35.04
C HIS A 104 81.39 6.31 -34.29
N LYS A 105 80.69 6.52 -33.17
CA LYS A 105 80.14 5.47 -32.29
C LYS A 105 78.62 5.32 -32.42
N TYR A 106 77.93 6.37 -32.86
CA TYR A 106 76.47 6.47 -32.85
C TYR A 106 75.94 6.55 -34.28
N PHE A 107 74.99 5.67 -34.61
CA PHE A 107 74.46 5.50 -35.96
C PHE A 107 72.93 5.45 -35.96
N VAL A 108 72.31 5.98 -37.02
CA VAL A 108 70.86 5.96 -37.28
C VAL A 108 70.60 5.21 -38.59
N SER A 109 69.61 4.34 -38.62
CA SER A 109 69.20 3.61 -39.83
C SER A 109 68.69 4.58 -40.88
N LYS A 110 69.24 4.52 -42.11
CA LYS A 110 68.79 5.30 -43.27
C LYS A 110 67.31 5.07 -43.58
N ALA A 111 66.84 3.84 -43.41
CA ALA A 111 65.43 3.49 -43.63
C ALA A 111 64.51 4.18 -42.61
N SER A 112 64.91 4.23 -41.33
CA SER A 112 64.16 4.95 -40.29
C SER A 112 64.19 6.46 -40.50
N LEU A 113 65.32 6.98 -40.99
CA LEU A 113 65.55 8.41 -41.25
C LEU A 113 64.71 8.92 -42.43
N ASN A 114 64.68 8.19 -43.54
CA ASN A 114 63.86 8.55 -44.70
C ASN A 114 62.36 8.51 -44.41
N LYS A 115 61.93 7.65 -43.47
CA LYS A 115 60.53 7.54 -43.03
C LYS A 115 60.21 8.44 -41.83
N PHE A 116 61.16 9.26 -41.37
CA PHE A 116 61.01 10.03 -40.14
C PHE A 116 59.82 10.99 -40.21
N GLU A 117 59.72 11.82 -41.25
CA GLU A 117 58.64 12.80 -41.38
C GLU A 117 57.26 12.14 -41.51
N CYS A 118 57.18 11.01 -42.23
CA CYS A 118 55.95 10.20 -42.28
C CYS A 118 55.60 9.64 -40.90
N ARG A 119 56.54 8.98 -40.21
CA ARG A 119 56.31 8.42 -38.87
C ARG A 119 55.93 9.50 -37.85
N LEU A 120 56.52 10.70 -37.96
CA LEU A 120 56.22 11.84 -37.10
C LEU A 120 54.79 12.34 -37.33
N SER A 121 54.37 12.55 -38.58
CA SER A 121 53.02 13.04 -38.90
C SER A 121 51.91 11.99 -38.71
N GLU A 122 52.24 10.71 -38.84
CA GLU A 122 51.36 9.59 -38.51
C GLU A 122 51.12 9.50 -37.01
N LYS A 123 52.19 9.45 -36.21
CA LYS A 123 52.08 9.22 -34.76
C LYS A 123 51.80 10.48 -33.95
N TYR A 124 52.15 11.67 -34.44
CA TYR A 124 52.05 12.91 -33.68
C TYR A 124 51.30 14.02 -34.43
N ILE A 125 50.76 14.97 -33.67
CA ILE A 125 50.03 16.15 -34.15
C ILE A 125 50.69 17.41 -33.60
N LEU A 126 50.86 18.43 -34.45
CA LEU A 126 51.41 19.74 -34.08
C LEU A 126 50.47 20.51 -33.13
N GLU A 127 51.02 21.24 -32.15
CA GLU A 127 50.29 22.04 -31.14
C GLU A 127 49.11 22.85 -31.72
N GLU A 128 49.33 23.60 -32.80
CA GLU A 128 48.28 24.42 -33.45
C GLU A 128 47.08 23.59 -33.93
N LYS A 129 47.34 22.41 -34.52
CA LYS A 129 46.28 21.51 -34.97
C LYS A 129 45.53 20.89 -33.79
N VAL A 130 46.22 20.65 -32.67
CA VAL A 130 45.58 20.14 -31.45
C VAL A 130 44.60 21.16 -30.87
N CYS A 131 44.96 22.46 -30.87
CA CYS A 131 44.04 23.53 -30.45
C CYS A 131 42.73 23.50 -31.24
N ASN A 132 42.81 23.34 -32.56
CA ASN A 132 41.65 23.26 -33.43
C ASN A 132 40.82 21.98 -33.21
N ILE A 133 41.48 20.82 -33.05
CA ILE A 133 40.80 19.54 -32.84
C ILE A 133 40.06 19.51 -31.49
N LEU A 134 40.71 19.96 -30.42
CA LEU A 134 40.15 19.92 -29.08
C LEU A 134 39.29 21.15 -28.75
N ASP A 135 39.30 22.17 -29.61
CA ASP A 135 38.65 23.47 -29.41
C ASP A 135 39.07 24.07 -28.04
N LEU A 136 40.38 24.30 -27.91
CA LEU A 136 41.02 24.80 -26.69
C LEU A 136 42.06 25.87 -27.04
N ASP A 137 42.19 26.85 -26.15
CA ASP A 137 43.27 27.84 -26.18
C ASP A 137 44.65 27.16 -25.97
N ILE A 138 45.66 27.67 -26.68
CA ILE A 138 47.09 27.40 -26.51
C ILE A 138 47.50 27.40 -25.03
N CYS A 139 46.99 28.32 -24.21
CA CYS A 139 47.33 28.38 -22.79
C CYS A 139 46.85 27.14 -22.02
N ALA A 140 45.69 26.59 -22.39
CA ALA A 140 45.15 25.38 -21.77
C ALA A 140 45.98 24.13 -22.14
N ILE A 141 46.47 24.06 -23.37
CA ILE A 141 47.36 22.98 -23.81
C ILE A 141 48.71 23.06 -23.10
N ARG A 142 49.30 24.26 -23.00
CA ARG A 142 50.56 24.49 -22.26
C ARG A 142 50.45 24.17 -20.78
N SER A 143 49.32 24.46 -20.15
CA SER A 143 49.05 24.06 -18.76
C SER A 143 49.00 22.54 -18.57
N ARG A 144 48.51 21.80 -19.56
CA ARG A 144 48.49 20.32 -19.53
C ARG A 144 49.86 19.72 -19.79
N LYS A 145 50.67 20.37 -20.63
CA LYS A 145 52.09 20.06 -20.85
C LYS A 145 52.89 20.18 -19.54
N SER A 146 52.78 21.30 -18.83
CA SER A 146 53.51 21.52 -17.57
C SER A 146 53.12 20.56 -16.45
N ARG A 147 51.89 20.03 -16.48
CA ARG A 147 51.40 19.00 -15.55
C ARG A 147 51.75 17.56 -15.97
N GLY A 148 52.44 17.36 -17.09
CA GLY A 148 52.80 16.03 -17.61
C GLY A 148 51.59 15.17 -17.99
N SER A 149 50.45 15.79 -18.32
CA SER A 149 49.19 15.07 -18.53
C SER A 149 49.01 14.49 -19.93
N ILE A 150 49.86 14.90 -20.88
CA ILE A 150 49.82 14.45 -22.28
C ILE A 150 51.27 14.22 -22.71
N PRO A 151 51.61 13.03 -23.26
CA PRO A 151 52.91 12.78 -23.84
C PRO A 151 53.17 13.75 -25.00
N PHE A 152 54.34 14.37 -24.99
CA PHE A 152 54.75 15.29 -26.04
C PHE A 152 56.23 15.08 -26.38
N ILE A 153 56.60 15.53 -27.57
CA ILE A 153 58.00 15.68 -27.98
C ILE A 153 58.21 17.12 -28.46
N GLU A 154 59.36 17.68 -28.15
CA GLU A 154 59.79 18.98 -28.67
C GLU A 154 60.80 18.76 -29.78
N PHE A 155 60.50 19.29 -30.95
CA PHE A 155 61.35 19.13 -32.12
C PHE A 155 61.33 20.42 -32.94
N ARG A 156 62.50 20.94 -33.33
CA ARG A 156 62.64 22.22 -34.05
C ARG A 156 61.94 23.42 -33.38
N LYS A 157 61.91 23.47 -32.05
CA LYS A 157 61.16 24.47 -31.24
C LYS A 157 59.64 24.39 -31.39
N GLU A 158 59.12 23.38 -32.09
CA GLU A 158 57.71 23.06 -32.15
C GLU A 158 57.39 21.93 -31.17
N THR A 159 56.15 21.93 -30.66
CA THR A 159 55.67 20.88 -29.76
C THR A 159 54.70 19.97 -30.52
N TYR A 160 54.95 18.67 -30.44
CA TYR A 160 54.16 17.62 -31.05
C TYR A 160 53.56 16.72 -29.97
N TYR A 161 52.28 16.39 -30.10
CA TYR A 161 51.52 15.56 -29.17
C TYR A 161 51.16 14.22 -29.79
N LEU A 162 51.13 13.16 -28.99
CA LEU A 162 50.81 11.82 -29.49
C LEU A 162 49.36 11.76 -29.99
N ARG A 163 49.17 11.38 -31.26
CA ARG A 163 47.86 11.36 -31.95
C ARG A 163 46.82 10.54 -31.20
N SER A 164 47.18 9.33 -30.77
CA SER A 164 46.28 8.43 -30.06
C SER A 164 45.69 9.06 -28.80
N GLU A 165 46.47 9.90 -28.11
CA GLU A 165 46.02 10.57 -26.89
C GLU A 165 45.13 11.77 -27.18
N ILE A 166 45.37 12.48 -28.29
CA ILE A 166 44.48 13.55 -28.73
C ILE A 166 43.13 12.97 -29.18
N GLU A 167 43.14 11.86 -29.91
CA GLU A 167 41.92 11.14 -30.32
C GLU A 167 41.16 10.61 -29.10
N LEU A 168 41.86 10.02 -28.13
CA LEU A 168 41.26 9.62 -26.85
C LEU A 168 40.65 10.82 -26.09
N MET A 169 41.32 11.97 -26.07
CA MET A 169 40.78 13.17 -25.42
C MET A 169 39.55 13.71 -26.15
N LEU A 170 39.51 13.62 -27.47
CA LEU A 170 38.37 14.02 -28.28
C LEU A 170 37.17 13.09 -28.03
N ASP A 171 37.39 11.78 -28.00
CA ASP A 171 36.39 10.78 -27.63
C ASP A 171 35.83 11.04 -26.23
N LEU A 172 36.70 11.26 -25.24
CA LEU A 172 36.31 11.61 -23.86
C LEU A 172 35.49 12.91 -23.79
N LYS A 173 35.74 13.91 -24.66
CA LYS A 173 34.96 15.16 -24.72
C LYS A 173 33.59 14.94 -25.36
N ASN A 174 33.54 14.14 -26.42
CA ASN A 174 32.35 13.99 -27.25
C ASN A 174 31.37 12.97 -26.68
N ASN A 175 31.85 11.86 -26.13
CA ASN A 175 31.01 10.72 -25.77
C ASN A 175 30.83 10.54 -24.27
N TYR A 176 31.59 11.28 -23.45
CA TYR A 176 31.56 11.14 -22.00
C TYR A 176 31.31 12.46 -21.28
N TYR A 177 30.78 12.36 -20.08
CA TYR A 177 30.76 13.44 -19.09
C TYR A 177 31.71 13.11 -17.95
N THR A 178 32.33 14.14 -17.39
CA THR A 178 33.04 14.02 -16.12
C THR A 178 32.04 13.89 -14.96
N VAL A 179 32.41 13.19 -13.89
CA VAL A 179 31.54 13.07 -12.68
C VAL A 179 31.00 14.43 -12.17
N PRO A 180 31.78 15.52 -12.10
CA PRO A 180 31.26 16.83 -11.72
C PRO A 180 30.19 17.39 -12.68
N GLU A 181 30.35 17.15 -13.99
CA GLU A 181 29.35 17.56 -14.99
C GLU A 181 28.07 16.75 -14.84
N VAL A 182 28.17 15.44 -14.61
CA VAL A 182 27.01 14.59 -14.33
C VAL A 182 26.30 15.04 -13.05
N GLN A 183 27.03 15.33 -11.97
CA GLN A 183 26.45 15.86 -10.73
C GLN A 183 25.66 17.14 -10.97
N LYS A 184 26.23 18.07 -11.74
CA LYS A 184 25.57 19.34 -12.08
C LYS A 184 24.34 19.12 -12.94
N ARG A 185 24.41 18.24 -13.94
CA ARG A 185 23.32 17.94 -14.87
C ARG A 185 22.15 17.25 -14.17
N LEU A 186 22.45 16.22 -13.39
CA LEU A 186 21.49 15.46 -12.59
C LEU A 186 20.97 16.25 -11.37
N LYS A 187 21.55 17.43 -11.10
CA LYS A 187 21.26 18.29 -9.93
C LYS A 187 21.41 17.54 -8.60
N LEU A 188 22.41 16.66 -8.52
CA LEU A 188 22.72 15.85 -7.34
C LEU A 188 23.91 16.42 -6.58
N SER A 189 23.81 16.43 -5.26
CA SER A 189 24.94 16.72 -4.38
C SER A 189 25.96 15.56 -4.41
N ARG A 190 27.18 15.82 -3.91
CA ARG A 190 28.22 14.78 -3.82
C ARG A 190 27.76 13.55 -3.03
N SER A 191 27.00 13.73 -1.95
CA SER A 191 26.51 12.62 -1.12
C SER A 191 25.42 11.82 -1.84
N GLN A 192 24.49 12.49 -2.52
CA GLN A 192 23.43 11.83 -3.29
C GLN A 192 23.98 11.05 -4.48
N PHE A 193 24.95 11.62 -5.20
CA PHE A 193 25.60 10.95 -6.32
C PHE A 193 26.33 9.67 -5.88
N ARG A 194 26.90 9.65 -4.67
CA ARG A 194 27.57 8.47 -4.11
C ARG A 194 26.63 7.27 -3.99
N LEU A 195 25.35 7.49 -3.71
CA LEU A 195 24.33 6.45 -3.60
C LEU A 195 23.96 5.84 -4.96
N CYS A 196 24.15 6.57 -6.05
CA CYS A 196 23.88 6.11 -7.42
C CYS A 196 25.13 5.54 -8.11
N LYS A 197 26.31 5.74 -7.50
CA LYS A 197 27.62 5.45 -8.08
C LYS A 197 27.84 3.98 -8.41
N GLU A 198 27.24 3.07 -7.63
CA GLU A 198 27.43 1.62 -7.77
C GLU A 198 26.84 1.05 -9.08
N VAL A 199 25.92 1.77 -9.71
CA VAL A 199 25.26 1.33 -10.95
C VAL A 199 25.93 1.90 -12.20
N LEU A 200 26.82 2.88 -12.03
CA LEU A 200 27.42 3.63 -13.12
C LEU A 200 28.73 3.01 -13.57
N ASN A 201 28.90 2.85 -14.88
CA ASN A 201 30.17 2.42 -15.46
C ASN A 201 31.17 3.58 -15.49
N ILE A 202 31.94 3.71 -14.41
CA ILE A 202 32.93 4.77 -14.27
C ILE A 202 34.25 4.37 -14.90
N ILE A 203 34.63 5.10 -15.95
CA ILE A 203 35.93 4.94 -16.59
C ILE A 203 36.93 5.88 -15.91
N HIS A 204 38.02 5.30 -15.42
CA HIS A 204 39.14 6.02 -14.80
C HIS A 204 40.21 6.33 -15.84
N LYS A 205 40.31 7.59 -16.29
CA LYS A 205 41.31 8.06 -17.27
C LYS A 205 41.84 9.43 -16.84
N ASN A 206 43.14 9.67 -16.98
CA ASN A 206 43.78 10.98 -16.72
C ASN A 206 43.43 11.59 -15.33
N ARG A 207 43.44 10.75 -14.28
CA ARG A 207 43.08 11.13 -12.89
C ARG A 207 41.66 11.69 -12.73
N LYS A 208 40.80 11.49 -13.74
CA LYS A 208 39.39 11.88 -13.74
C LYS A 208 38.51 10.66 -13.99
N ASN A 209 37.25 10.81 -13.60
CA ASN A 209 36.22 9.79 -13.72
C ASN A 209 35.22 10.24 -14.78
N TYR A 210 34.98 9.38 -15.76
CA TYR A 210 34.12 9.64 -16.91
C TYR A 210 32.98 8.64 -16.95
N ILE A 211 31.83 9.07 -17.48
CA ILE A 211 30.60 8.28 -17.64
C ILE A 211 30.06 8.56 -19.05
N LEU A 212 29.55 7.53 -19.74
CA LEU A 212 28.98 7.67 -21.08
C LEU A 212 27.77 8.62 -21.07
N LYS A 213 27.69 9.51 -22.07
CA LYS A 213 26.56 10.46 -22.18
C LYS A 213 25.22 9.75 -22.34
N GLU A 214 25.19 8.65 -23.10
CA GLU A 214 24.00 7.85 -23.34
C GLU A 214 23.47 7.23 -22.03
N GLU A 215 24.35 6.67 -21.20
CA GLU A 215 24.01 6.13 -19.88
C GLU A 215 23.41 7.20 -18.95
N VAL A 216 23.95 8.42 -18.98
CA VAL A 216 23.39 9.56 -18.22
C VAL A 216 22.00 9.92 -18.72
N TRP A 217 21.75 9.89 -20.03
CA TRP A 217 20.44 10.18 -20.62
C TRP A 217 19.39 9.11 -20.26
N GLU A 218 19.76 7.83 -20.29
CA GLU A 218 18.87 6.75 -19.84
C GLU A 218 18.48 6.91 -18.36
N ILE A 219 19.43 7.32 -17.52
CA ILE A 219 19.18 7.60 -16.11
C ILE A 219 18.20 8.75 -15.94
N GLU A 220 18.39 9.86 -16.66
CA GLU A 220 17.46 11.01 -16.65
C GLU A 220 16.03 10.53 -16.97
N LYS A 221 15.87 9.79 -18.08
CA LYS A 221 14.58 9.27 -18.53
C LYS A 221 13.92 8.36 -17.48
N ARG A 222 14.71 7.49 -16.84
CA ARG A 222 14.21 6.53 -15.85
C ARG A 222 13.83 7.19 -14.54
N VAL A 223 14.58 8.21 -14.11
CA VAL A 223 14.26 9.02 -12.93
C VAL A 223 12.99 9.84 -13.16
N ASP A 224 12.84 10.44 -14.34
CA ASP A 224 11.64 11.19 -14.70
C ASP A 224 10.39 10.30 -14.73
N TYR A 225 10.51 9.09 -15.27
CA TYR A 225 9.45 8.08 -15.20
C TYR A 225 9.06 7.74 -13.76
N LEU A 226 10.05 7.52 -12.88
CA LEU A 226 9.79 7.20 -11.47
C LEU A 226 9.13 8.36 -10.75
N ARG A 227 9.59 9.59 -10.96
CA ARG A 227 8.99 10.81 -10.39
C ARG A 227 7.59 11.07 -10.91
N ALA A 228 7.28 10.69 -12.15
CA ALA A 228 5.95 10.85 -12.71
C ALA A 228 4.96 9.89 -12.04
N ASN A 229 5.35 8.62 -11.85
CA ASN A 229 4.43 7.54 -11.48
C ASN A 229 4.46 7.10 -10.01
N TYR A 230 5.49 7.47 -9.24
CA TYR A 230 5.66 7.03 -7.85
C TYR A 230 5.88 8.19 -6.87
N TYR A 231 5.50 7.97 -5.61
CA TYR A 231 5.80 8.80 -4.45
C TYR A 231 6.89 8.15 -3.58
N SER A 232 7.73 8.98 -2.97
CA SER A 232 8.60 8.60 -1.85
C SER A 232 7.78 8.31 -0.59
N TYR A 233 8.41 7.68 0.40
CA TYR A 233 7.74 7.40 1.67
C TYR A 233 7.25 8.68 2.36
N ASP A 234 8.08 9.72 2.39
CA ASP A 234 7.74 11.00 3.03
C ASP A 234 6.60 11.72 2.30
N GLU A 235 6.61 11.71 0.96
CA GLU A 235 5.50 12.26 0.15
C GLU A 235 4.18 11.51 0.39
N VAL A 236 4.23 10.19 0.58
CA VAL A 236 3.04 9.41 0.96
C VAL A 236 2.54 9.81 2.35
N LEU A 237 3.43 9.97 3.33
CA LEU A 237 3.05 10.42 4.67
C LEU A 237 2.36 11.77 4.64
N GLU A 238 2.90 12.73 3.89
CA GLU A 238 2.33 14.06 3.71
C GLU A 238 0.98 14.00 3.00
N ARG A 239 0.89 13.29 1.88
CA ARG A 239 -0.35 13.14 1.10
C ARG A 239 -1.47 12.46 1.88
N LEU A 240 -1.12 11.48 2.70
CA LEU A 240 -2.07 10.78 3.56
C LEU A 240 -2.30 11.51 4.89
N ASN A 241 -1.54 12.57 5.20
CA ASN A 241 -1.55 13.26 6.50
C ASN A 241 -1.41 12.27 7.68
N VAL A 242 -0.37 11.43 7.63
CA VAL A 242 -0.05 10.43 8.66
C VAL A 242 1.42 10.49 9.03
N ASN A 243 1.74 10.17 10.29
CA ASN A 243 3.13 10.16 10.76
C ASN A 243 3.89 8.88 10.37
N THR A 244 3.17 7.78 10.13
CA THR A 244 3.74 6.49 9.69
C THR A 244 2.73 5.66 8.89
N ILE A 245 3.21 4.77 8.01
CA ILE A 245 2.37 3.76 7.36
C ILE A 245 2.35 2.50 8.25
N GLY A 246 1.20 2.21 8.86
CA GLY A 246 1.03 1.06 9.74
C GLY A 246 1.31 -0.29 9.06
N ALA A 247 1.73 -1.29 9.84
CA ALA A 247 2.09 -2.63 9.37
C ALA A 247 0.97 -3.35 8.59
N THR A 248 -0.28 -2.97 8.83
CA THR A 248 -1.47 -3.54 8.16
C THR A 248 -1.76 -2.89 6.80
N VAL A 249 -1.25 -1.68 6.54
CA VAL A 249 -1.48 -0.89 5.32
C VAL A 249 -0.30 -1.03 4.36
N SER A 250 0.93 -1.08 4.88
CA SER A 250 2.17 -1.21 4.09
C SER A 250 2.21 -2.40 3.10
N PRO A 251 1.60 -3.57 3.37
CA PRO A 251 1.54 -4.68 2.40
C PRO A 251 0.48 -4.48 1.30
N LYS A 252 -0.49 -3.59 1.53
CA LYS A 252 -1.62 -3.34 0.64
C LYS A 252 -1.34 -2.24 -0.37
N LEU A 253 -0.26 -1.49 -0.21
CA LEU A 253 0.17 -0.46 -1.13
C LEU A 253 1.17 -1.06 -2.11
N GLU A 254 0.88 -0.92 -3.40
CA GLU A 254 1.80 -1.30 -4.45
C GLU A 254 3.05 -0.43 -4.35
N LYS A 255 4.18 -1.12 -4.14
CA LYS A 255 5.47 -0.49 -3.96
C LYS A 255 6.54 -1.29 -4.69
N ILE A 256 7.51 -0.56 -5.19
CA ILE A 256 8.74 -1.10 -5.77
C ILE A 256 9.90 -0.78 -4.84
N GLU A 257 10.91 -1.65 -4.78
CA GLU A 257 12.17 -1.27 -4.17
C GLU A 257 12.78 -0.10 -4.93
N CYS A 258 13.27 0.90 -4.19
CA CYS A 258 13.87 2.09 -4.77
C CYS A 258 15.12 1.67 -5.56
N PRO A 259 15.10 1.79 -6.92
CA PRO A 259 16.22 1.37 -7.73
C PRO A 259 17.47 2.16 -7.34
N ALA A 260 18.65 1.52 -7.36
CA ALA A 260 19.89 2.18 -6.94
C ALA A 260 20.18 3.49 -7.71
N ILE A 261 19.75 3.57 -8.97
CA ILE A 261 19.81 4.78 -9.82
C ILE A 261 18.97 5.94 -9.25
N ALA A 262 17.89 5.66 -8.54
CA ALA A 262 16.94 6.66 -8.03
C ALA A 262 17.20 7.06 -6.56
N ARG A 263 18.09 6.35 -5.85
CA ARG A 263 18.38 6.59 -4.42
C ARG A 263 18.96 7.97 -4.13
N GLY A 264 19.65 8.58 -5.11
CA GLY A 264 20.13 9.96 -4.99
C GLY A 264 19.01 10.99 -4.95
N TYR A 265 17.85 10.67 -5.52
CA TYR A 265 16.68 11.55 -5.61
C TYR A 265 15.67 11.30 -4.50
N PHE A 266 15.45 10.04 -4.13
CA PHE A 266 14.52 9.63 -3.07
C PHE A 266 15.28 9.28 -1.79
N ILE A 267 15.87 10.30 -1.18
CA ILE A 267 16.74 10.17 -0.01
C ILE A 267 15.96 9.51 1.14
N LYS A 268 16.54 8.49 1.79
CA LYS A 268 15.95 7.70 2.90
C LYS A 268 14.74 6.82 2.54
N SER A 269 14.26 6.83 1.31
CA SER A 269 13.15 5.97 0.87
C SER A 269 13.67 4.66 0.29
N ASN A 270 13.53 3.56 1.05
CA ASN A 270 13.85 2.22 0.56
C ASN A 270 12.86 1.70 -0.48
N HIS A 271 11.63 2.24 -0.48
CA HIS A 271 10.54 1.84 -1.38
C HIS A 271 9.88 3.07 -1.97
N LEU A 272 9.37 2.92 -3.20
CA LEU A 272 8.57 3.92 -3.89
C LEU A 272 7.15 3.38 -4.10
N TYR A 273 6.14 4.21 -3.89
CA TYR A 273 4.73 3.83 -3.86
C TYR A 273 4.00 4.37 -5.10
N ASN A 274 3.15 3.55 -5.73
CA ASN A 274 2.41 3.96 -6.92
C ASN A 274 1.48 5.16 -6.64
N LYS A 275 1.57 6.25 -7.41
CA LYS A 275 0.77 7.47 -7.16
C LYS A 275 -0.72 7.26 -7.31
N GLU A 276 -1.14 6.57 -8.37
CA GLU A 276 -2.55 6.35 -8.67
C GLU A 276 -3.22 5.58 -7.54
N MET A 277 -2.53 4.56 -7.02
CA MET A 277 -3.02 3.77 -5.89
C MET A 277 -3.08 4.59 -4.59
N ILE A 278 -2.09 5.43 -4.32
CA ILE A 278 -2.07 6.29 -3.12
C ILE A 278 -3.18 7.32 -3.17
N GLU A 279 -3.43 7.95 -4.32
CA GLU A 279 -4.54 8.88 -4.48
C GLU A 279 -5.89 8.17 -4.38
N THR A 280 -6.03 6.98 -4.96
CA THR A 280 -7.22 6.14 -4.80
C THR A 280 -7.45 5.78 -3.33
N TYR A 281 -6.40 5.39 -2.61
CA TYR A 281 -6.46 5.11 -1.17
C TYR A 281 -6.82 6.36 -0.35
N ARG A 282 -6.26 7.52 -0.69
CA ARG A 282 -6.57 8.81 -0.05
C ARG A 282 -8.04 9.20 -0.26
N LEU A 283 -8.54 9.06 -1.48
CA LEU A 283 -9.95 9.32 -1.82
C LEU A 283 -10.89 8.35 -1.11
N ASN A 284 -10.56 7.06 -1.05
CA ASN A 284 -11.32 6.05 -0.31
C ASN A 284 -11.27 6.24 1.23
N ARG A 285 -10.23 6.91 1.75
CA ARG A 285 -10.13 7.31 3.16
C ARG A 285 -10.99 8.54 3.48
N MET A 286 -11.19 9.44 2.51
CA MET A 286 -11.98 10.66 2.65
C MET A 286 -13.45 10.51 2.24
N GLY A 287 -13.78 9.54 1.38
CA GLY A 287 -15.13 9.21 0.94
C GLY A 287 -15.46 7.75 1.23
N ALA A 288 -16.53 7.52 1.97
CA ALA A 288 -17.01 6.19 2.33
C ALA A 288 -17.11 5.23 1.13
N ASN A 289 -16.28 4.18 1.11
CA ASN A 289 -16.65 2.89 0.51
C ASN A 289 -15.78 1.74 1.06
N PRO A 290 -16.12 1.14 2.22
CA PRO A 290 -15.39 -0.01 2.77
C PRO A 290 -15.74 -1.35 2.10
N LYS A 291 -16.22 -1.36 0.84
CA LYS A 291 -16.59 -2.61 0.13
C LYS A 291 -15.49 -3.23 -0.75
N ASN A 292 -14.36 -2.55 -0.96
CA ASN A 292 -13.27 -3.10 -1.79
C ASN A 292 -11.96 -3.39 -1.02
N PHE A 293 -12.00 -3.48 0.31
CA PHE A 293 -10.84 -3.89 1.12
C PHE A 293 -11.12 -5.15 1.95
N GLU A 294 -11.65 -6.18 1.31
CA GLU A 294 -11.43 -7.54 1.82
C GLU A 294 -10.08 -8.10 1.32
N GLN A 295 -9.45 -8.87 2.22
CA GLN A 295 -8.30 -9.77 2.06
C GLN A 295 -6.92 -9.19 2.39
N ILE A 296 -6.32 -9.70 3.48
CA ILE A 296 -5.25 -10.70 3.40
C ILE A 296 -5.36 -11.67 4.61
N LEU A 297 -6.12 -12.74 4.42
CA LEU A 297 -5.85 -14.10 4.90
C LEU A 297 -5.80 -14.94 3.60
N PRO A 298 -5.00 -16.02 3.52
CA PRO A 298 -4.37 -16.51 2.28
C PRO A 298 -5.21 -16.30 1.02
N ASN A 299 -4.64 -15.58 0.05
CA ASN A 299 -5.24 -14.87 -1.10
C ASN A 299 -6.30 -15.58 -1.97
N ASN A 300 -6.72 -16.80 -1.66
CA ASN A 300 -7.92 -17.41 -2.20
C ASN A 300 -8.30 -18.60 -1.29
N PRO A 301 -9.50 -18.65 -0.66
CA PRO A 301 -9.94 -19.81 0.11
C PRO A 301 -9.94 -21.12 -0.70
N ILE A 302 -10.07 -21.02 -2.02
CA ILE A 302 -9.90 -22.14 -2.96
C ILE A 302 -8.43 -22.54 -3.04
N GLN A 303 -7.48 -21.59 -3.03
CA GLN A 303 -6.05 -21.90 -3.00
C GLN A 303 -5.65 -22.54 -1.66
N TYR A 304 -6.19 -22.08 -0.53
CA TYR A 304 -6.01 -22.72 0.77
C TYR A 304 -6.54 -24.16 0.77
N LEU A 305 -7.76 -24.37 0.26
CA LEU A 305 -8.32 -25.71 0.07
C LEU A 305 -7.44 -26.56 -0.87
N LEU A 306 -7.00 -26.01 -2.00
CA LEU A 306 -6.16 -26.74 -2.96
C LEU A 306 -4.80 -27.11 -2.38
N GLN A 307 -4.17 -26.24 -1.60
CA GLN A 307 -2.91 -26.52 -0.91
C GLN A 307 -3.07 -27.57 0.19
N THR A 308 -4.14 -27.48 0.98
CA THR A 308 -4.40 -28.46 2.06
C THR A 308 -4.81 -29.81 1.51
N VAL A 309 -5.61 -29.84 0.44
CA VAL A 309 -6.08 -31.07 -0.20
C VAL A 309 -4.98 -31.72 -1.05
N ALA A 310 -4.06 -30.95 -1.67
CA ALA A 310 -2.90 -31.47 -2.39
C ALA A 310 -1.91 -32.28 -1.52
N ASN A 311 -1.91 -32.06 -0.21
CA ASN A 311 -1.05 -32.78 0.73
C ASN A 311 -1.70 -34.08 1.27
N LEU A 312 -2.91 -34.44 0.83
CA LEU A 312 -3.54 -35.70 1.22
C LEU A 312 -2.95 -36.87 0.44
N SER A 313 -2.57 -37.93 1.15
CA SER A 313 -2.26 -39.22 0.55
C SER A 313 -3.56 -39.90 0.12
N VAL A 314 -3.82 -39.96 -1.18
CA VAL A 314 -5.04 -40.54 -1.75
C VAL A 314 -4.70 -41.93 -2.32
N PRO A 315 -5.39 -43.00 -1.89
CA PRO A 315 -5.25 -44.32 -2.52
C PRO A 315 -5.66 -44.27 -4.00
N GLU A 316 -4.91 -44.92 -4.88
CA GLU A 316 -5.17 -44.92 -6.34
C GLU A 316 -6.60 -45.36 -6.70
N LYS A 317 -7.15 -46.28 -5.91
CA LYS A 317 -8.54 -46.78 -6.03
C LYS A 317 -9.65 -45.76 -5.67
N LEU A 318 -9.30 -44.58 -5.15
CA LEU A 318 -10.22 -43.52 -4.73
C LEU A 318 -10.02 -42.20 -5.51
N GLN A 319 -9.23 -42.23 -6.58
CA GLN A 319 -8.83 -41.05 -7.33
C GLN A 319 -10.05 -40.33 -7.94
N ASP A 320 -11.04 -41.05 -8.45
CA ASP A 320 -12.24 -40.43 -9.04
C ASP A 320 -13.08 -39.72 -7.96
N THR A 321 -13.22 -40.33 -6.78
CA THR A 321 -13.95 -39.76 -5.64
C THR A 321 -13.27 -38.49 -5.16
N TYR A 322 -11.94 -38.51 -5.06
CA TYR A 322 -11.16 -37.34 -4.67
C TYR A 322 -11.33 -36.20 -5.68
N GLU A 323 -11.22 -36.46 -6.99
CA GLU A 323 -11.42 -35.44 -8.03
C GLU A 323 -12.84 -34.87 -8.04
N LEU A 324 -13.86 -35.74 -7.87
CA LEU A 324 -15.25 -35.32 -7.72
C LEU A 324 -15.43 -34.45 -6.47
N PHE A 325 -14.77 -34.80 -5.36
CA PHE A 325 -14.82 -34.02 -4.13
C PHE A 325 -14.19 -32.65 -4.30
N VAL A 326 -13.02 -32.55 -4.95
CA VAL A 326 -12.37 -31.27 -5.24
C VAL A 326 -13.28 -30.38 -6.10
N LYS A 327 -13.96 -30.95 -7.10
CA LYS A 327 -14.95 -30.22 -7.93
C LYS A 327 -16.14 -29.74 -7.10
N PHE A 328 -16.68 -30.59 -6.23
CA PHE A 328 -17.75 -30.24 -5.29
C PHE A 328 -17.34 -29.11 -4.33
N ALA A 329 -16.16 -29.22 -3.73
CA ALA A 329 -15.65 -28.27 -2.76
C ALA A 329 -15.41 -26.89 -3.40
N LYS A 330 -14.85 -26.84 -4.62
CA LYS A 330 -14.76 -25.60 -5.42
C LYS A 330 -16.13 -24.99 -5.68
N PHE A 331 -17.09 -25.81 -6.12
CA PHE A 331 -18.45 -25.36 -6.36
C PHE A 331 -19.11 -24.79 -5.10
N LYS A 332 -18.91 -25.42 -3.94
CA LYS A 332 -19.48 -24.96 -2.67
C LYS A 332 -18.85 -23.67 -2.15
N ILE A 333 -17.54 -23.54 -2.25
CA ILE A 333 -16.83 -22.31 -1.88
C ILE A 333 -17.28 -21.15 -2.78
N ASN A 334 -17.36 -21.38 -4.09
CA ASN A 334 -17.81 -20.35 -5.05
C ASN A 334 -19.27 -19.90 -4.84
N GLN A 335 -20.13 -20.75 -4.29
CA GLN A 335 -21.51 -20.40 -3.96
C GLN A 335 -21.66 -19.65 -2.63
N SER A 336 -20.61 -19.55 -1.82
CA SER A 336 -20.68 -18.91 -0.51
C SER A 336 -20.56 -17.40 -0.63
N SER A 337 -21.59 -16.67 -0.18
CA SER A 337 -21.53 -15.22 0.04
C SER A 337 -21.12 -14.85 1.48
N ALA A 338 -20.57 -15.81 2.24
CA ALA A 338 -20.12 -15.59 3.61
C ALA A 338 -18.79 -14.83 3.63
N ASN A 339 -18.49 -14.17 4.76
CA ASN A 339 -17.22 -13.47 4.93
C ASN A 339 -16.02 -14.43 4.82
N SER A 340 -14.85 -13.88 4.48
CA SER A 340 -13.61 -14.64 4.25
C SER A 340 -13.27 -15.66 5.35
N ARG A 341 -13.51 -15.34 6.62
CA ARG A 341 -13.31 -16.25 7.76
C ARG A 341 -14.21 -17.47 7.73
N GLU A 342 -15.51 -17.28 7.50
CA GLU A 342 -16.45 -18.39 7.44
C GLU A 342 -16.19 -19.28 6.23
N VAL A 343 -15.67 -18.71 5.14
CA VAL A 343 -15.20 -19.47 3.97
C VAL A 343 -13.95 -20.31 4.29
N ILE A 344 -13.04 -19.82 5.14
CA ILE A 344 -11.89 -20.60 5.63
C ILE A 344 -12.36 -21.78 6.50
N LYS A 345 -13.27 -21.55 7.45
CA LYS A 345 -13.86 -22.63 8.26
C LYS A 345 -14.57 -23.67 7.39
N LEU A 346 -15.28 -23.22 6.35
CA LEU A 346 -15.88 -24.10 5.35
C LEU A 346 -14.81 -24.95 4.65
N ALA A 347 -13.68 -24.35 4.24
CA ALA A 347 -12.57 -25.08 3.62
C ALA A 347 -11.96 -26.12 4.57
N GLU A 348 -11.75 -25.79 5.85
CA GLU A 348 -11.29 -26.74 6.88
C GLU A 348 -12.25 -27.91 7.09
N HIS A 349 -13.55 -27.63 7.13
CA HIS A 349 -14.58 -28.66 7.24
C HIS A 349 -14.57 -29.59 6.02
N LEU A 350 -14.47 -29.03 4.80
CA LEU A 350 -14.39 -29.80 3.57
C LEU A 350 -13.13 -30.65 3.52
N TYR A 351 -11.98 -30.13 3.95
CA TYR A 351 -10.74 -30.88 4.09
C TYR A 351 -10.89 -32.09 5.03
N LYS A 352 -11.52 -31.89 6.20
CA LYS A 352 -11.76 -32.97 7.16
C LYS A 352 -12.68 -34.05 6.58
N VAL A 353 -13.70 -33.66 5.84
CA VAL A 353 -14.60 -34.61 5.16
C VAL A 353 -13.86 -35.42 4.11
N VAL A 354 -13.08 -34.80 3.21
CA VAL A 354 -12.34 -35.57 2.20
C VAL A 354 -11.29 -36.47 2.83
N LYS A 355 -10.61 -36.00 3.88
CA LYS A 355 -9.68 -36.83 4.64
C LYS A 355 -10.35 -38.07 5.21
N ASN A 356 -11.49 -37.89 5.87
CA ASN A 356 -12.27 -39.01 6.43
C ASN A 356 -12.69 -39.99 5.31
N LEU A 357 -13.18 -39.47 4.17
CA LEU A 357 -13.54 -40.30 3.02
C LEU A 357 -12.34 -41.10 2.48
N THR A 358 -11.16 -40.50 2.34
CA THR A 358 -9.96 -41.19 1.85
C THR A 358 -9.43 -42.26 2.81
N GLU A 359 -9.68 -42.10 4.11
CA GLU A 359 -9.25 -43.06 5.14
C GLU A 359 -10.25 -44.20 5.35
N THR A 360 -11.55 -43.98 5.08
CA THR A 360 -12.62 -44.95 5.39
C THR A 360 -13.17 -45.71 4.18
N LEU A 361 -13.02 -45.17 2.98
CA LEU A 361 -13.59 -45.80 1.78
C LEU A 361 -12.70 -46.93 1.24
N ASN A 362 -13.34 -48.06 0.95
CA ASN A 362 -12.67 -49.22 0.38
C ASN A 362 -12.64 -49.23 -1.15
N ASP A 363 -13.56 -48.52 -1.80
CA ASP A 363 -13.72 -48.35 -3.25
C ASP A 363 -14.42 -47.00 -3.50
N GLU A 364 -14.49 -46.60 -4.77
CA GLU A 364 -15.06 -45.33 -5.21
C GLU A 364 -16.49 -45.09 -4.69
N ILE A 365 -16.78 -43.87 -4.22
CA ILE A 365 -18.01 -43.52 -3.51
C ILE A 365 -19.27 -43.81 -4.35
N TYR A 366 -19.19 -43.67 -5.68
CA TYR A 366 -20.30 -43.91 -6.60
C TYR A 366 -20.60 -45.40 -6.81
N LYS A 367 -19.70 -46.32 -6.44
CA LYS A 367 -19.91 -47.77 -6.51
C LYS A 367 -20.53 -48.35 -5.23
N LEU A 368 -20.58 -47.58 -4.15
CA LEU A 368 -21.12 -48.03 -2.87
C LEU A 368 -22.63 -48.26 -2.92
N GLU A 369 -23.09 -49.25 -2.18
CA GLU A 369 -24.51 -49.52 -1.98
C GLU A 369 -25.14 -48.54 -1.00
N THR A 370 -26.46 -48.37 -1.10
CA THR A 370 -27.21 -47.44 -0.25
C THR A 370 -26.97 -47.69 1.25
N GLN A 371 -26.85 -48.95 1.68
CA GLN A 371 -26.59 -49.29 3.08
C GLN A 371 -25.18 -48.91 3.54
N GLN A 372 -24.18 -49.05 2.67
CA GLN A 372 -22.80 -48.67 2.98
C GLN A 372 -22.68 -47.16 3.15
N VAL A 373 -23.34 -46.38 2.28
CA VAL A 373 -23.39 -44.92 2.38
C VAL A 373 -24.14 -44.44 3.63
N LYS A 374 -25.24 -45.12 4.02
CA LYS A 374 -25.94 -44.81 5.28
C LYS A 374 -25.03 -45.02 6.50
N ARG A 375 -24.30 -46.13 6.55
CA ARG A 375 -23.34 -46.41 7.64
C ARG A 375 -22.24 -45.36 7.69
N LEU A 376 -21.72 -44.93 6.54
CA LEU A 376 -20.71 -43.88 6.46
C LEU A 376 -21.21 -42.55 7.07
N LEU A 377 -22.46 -42.15 6.80
CA LEU A 377 -23.07 -40.97 7.42
C LEU A 377 -23.31 -41.14 8.92
N LEU A 378 -23.73 -42.32 9.37
CA LEU A 378 -23.99 -42.58 10.79
C LEU A 378 -22.71 -42.63 11.64
N ASN A 379 -21.59 -43.03 11.04
CA ASN A 379 -20.29 -43.09 11.71
C ASN A 379 -19.63 -41.72 11.88
N GLU A 380 -20.17 -40.65 11.28
CA GLU A 380 -19.67 -39.29 11.45
C GLU A 380 -20.42 -38.57 12.58
N GLU A 381 -19.76 -38.40 13.72
CA GLU A 381 -20.34 -37.79 14.93
C GLU A 381 -20.63 -36.29 14.75
N ARG A 382 -19.84 -35.58 13.92
CA ARG A 382 -20.00 -34.14 13.74
C ARG A 382 -21.06 -33.84 12.69
N TYR A 383 -22.18 -33.25 13.13
CA TYR A 383 -23.28 -32.82 12.25
C TYR A 383 -22.80 -31.99 11.03
N SER A 384 -21.86 -31.07 11.22
CA SER A 384 -21.33 -30.25 10.12
C SER A 384 -20.69 -31.10 9.03
N TYR A 385 -19.92 -32.13 9.41
CA TYR A 385 -19.23 -33.02 8.47
C TYR A 385 -20.22 -33.97 7.81
N GLN A 386 -21.13 -34.53 8.59
CA GLN A 386 -22.25 -35.35 8.10
C GLN A 386 -23.07 -34.59 7.04
N ARG A 387 -23.38 -33.31 7.29
CA ARG A 387 -24.09 -32.43 6.36
C ARG A 387 -23.30 -32.22 5.06
N TYR A 388 -22.02 -31.89 5.13
CA TYR A 388 -21.20 -31.68 3.93
C TYR A 388 -20.98 -32.97 3.14
N MET A 389 -20.86 -34.10 3.83
CA MET A 389 -20.78 -35.42 3.21
C MET A 389 -22.09 -35.79 2.49
N TYR A 390 -23.24 -35.52 3.09
CA TYR A 390 -24.54 -35.69 2.43
C TYR A 390 -24.67 -34.79 1.19
N MET A 391 -24.25 -33.54 1.27
CA MET A 391 -24.25 -32.62 0.12
C MET A 391 -23.32 -33.09 -0.99
N PHE A 392 -22.18 -33.70 -0.65
CA PHE A 392 -21.27 -34.30 -1.62
C PHE A 392 -21.90 -35.52 -2.30
N LEU A 393 -22.55 -36.41 -1.55
CA LEU A 393 -23.29 -37.55 -2.11
C LEU A 393 -24.39 -37.10 -3.10
N LYS A 394 -25.12 -36.03 -2.75
CA LYS A 394 -26.09 -35.44 -3.68
C LYS A 394 -25.41 -34.93 -4.95
N TYR A 395 -24.29 -34.21 -4.81
CA TYR A 395 -23.52 -33.72 -5.95
C TYR A 395 -23.02 -34.88 -6.85
N CYS A 396 -22.52 -35.97 -6.27
CA CYS A 396 -22.11 -37.15 -7.02
C CYS A 396 -23.27 -37.78 -7.79
N ASN A 397 -24.43 -37.95 -7.15
CA ASN A 397 -25.64 -38.47 -7.80
C ASN A 397 -26.13 -37.57 -8.95
N ASP A 398 -25.91 -36.26 -8.87
CA ASP A 398 -26.29 -35.31 -9.92
C ASP A 398 -25.27 -35.27 -11.08
N LYS A 399 -24.02 -35.70 -10.86
CA LYS A 399 -22.93 -35.62 -11.85
C LYS A 399 -22.51 -36.96 -12.45
N ARG A 400 -22.86 -38.09 -11.81
CA ARG A 400 -22.50 -39.44 -12.26
C ARG A 400 -23.57 -40.44 -11.82
N ILE A 401 -23.68 -41.53 -12.58
CA ILE A 401 -24.49 -42.68 -12.18
C ILE A 401 -23.88 -43.31 -10.93
N CYS A 402 -24.68 -43.38 -9.87
CA CYS A 402 -24.29 -43.93 -8.57
C CYS A 402 -25.09 -45.20 -8.26
N LYS A 403 -24.47 -46.21 -7.64
CA LYS A 403 -25.14 -47.45 -7.21
C LYS A 403 -26.07 -47.21 -6.03
N TYR A 404 -25.73 -46.26 -5.15
CA TYR A 404 -26.61 -45.83 -4.07
C TYR A 404 -27.77 -44.96 -4.60
N LYS A 405 -28.92 -45.02 -3.92
CA LYS A 405 -30.09 -44.20 -4.26
C LYS A 405 -30.22 -43.05 -3.26
N ILE A 406 -29.85 -41.84 -3.66
CA ILE A 406 -29.84 -40.66 -2.77
C ILE A 406 -31.20 -40.40 -2.09
N ARG A 407 -32.31 -40.66 -2.79
CA ARG A 407 -33.69 -40.53 -2.26
C ARG A 407 -33.99 -41.43 -1.07
N LYS A 408 -33.22 -42.51 -0.88
CA LYS A 408 -33.35 -43.44 0.23
C LYS A 408 -32.42 -43.12 1.41
N ILE A 409 -31.62 -42.06 1.30
CA ILE A 409 -30.66 -41.62 2.32
C ILE A 409 -31.24 -40.39 3.01
N ASP A 410 -31.41 -40.48 4.32
CA ASP A 410 -31.97 -39.40 5.12
C ASP A 410 -31.00 -38.23 5.22
N ALA A 411 -31.51 -37.02 5.04
CA ALA A 411 -30.72 -35.82 5.23
C ALA A 411 -30.35 -35.68 6.71
N PRO A 412 -29.08 -35.35 7.03
CA PRO A 412 -28.65 -35.04 8.39
C PRO A 412 -29.56 -33.99 9.02
N LYS A 413 -30.14 -34.31 10.18
CA LYS A 413 -30.90 -33.36 10.99
C LYS A 413 -30.00 -32.85 12.11
N MET A 414 -30.06 -31.55 12.41
CA MET A 414 -29.45 -31.08 13.67
C MET A 414 -30.12 -31.82 14.82
N PRO A 415 -29.38 -32.22 15.87
CA PRO A 415 -29.99 -32.56 17.14
C PRO A 415 -30.93 -31.41 17.51
N GLU A 416 -32.16 -31.73 17.93
CA GLU A 416 -33.10 -30.75 18.46
C GLU A 416 -32.51 -30.19 19.78
N ALA A 417 -31.54 -29.28 19.67
CA ALA A 417 -31.39 -28.27 20.70
C ALA A 417 -32.75 -27.60 20.76
N ARG A 418 -33.43 -27.72 21.91
CA ARG A 418 -34.68 -26.98 22.17
C ARG A 418 -34.42 -25.55 21.72
N ASN A 419 -34.94 -25.16 20.56
CA ASN A 419 -34.91 -23.80 20.04
C ASN A 419 -35.90 -22.98 20.86
N LEU A 420 -35.72 -22.95 22.18
CA LEU A 420 -36.30 -21.93 23.01
C LEU A 420 -35.66 -20.64 22.52
N ILE A 421 -36.46 -19.79 21.89
CA ILE A 421 -36.05 -18.45 21.52
C ILE A 421 -35.62 -17.79 22.83
N GLU A 422 -34.31 -17.74 23.06
CA GLU A 422 -33.81 -17.05 24.23
C GLU A 422 -33.96 -15.54 24.03
N VAL A 423 -34.68 -14.91 24.95
CA VAL A 423 -34.74 -13.47 25.17
C VAL A 423 -34.27 -13.18 26.60
N TYR A 424 -33.82 -11.95 26.85
CA TYR A 424 -33.63 -11.48 28.22
C TYR A 424 -34.99 -11.17 28.84
N GLU A 425 -35.07 -11.34 30.15
CA GLU A 425 -36.19 -10.81 30.94
C GLU A 425 -36.24 -9.29 30.84
N PHE A 426 -37.43 -8.73 31.06
CA PHE A 426 -37.69 -7.33 30.82
C PHE A 426 -36.88 -6.44 31.76
N ASP A 427 -36.80 -6.79 33.04
CA ASP A 427 -36.03 -6.03 34.03
C ASP A 427 -34.54 -5.98 33.68
N ILE A 428 -33.99 -7.10 33.17
CA ILE A 428 -32.61 -7.17 32.67
C ILE A 428 -32.43 -6.26 31.44
N PHE A 429 -33.42 -6.23 30.54
CA PHE A 429 -33.38 -5.36 29.36
C PHE A 429 -33.47 -3.86 29.72
N ILE A 430 -34.33 -3.51 30.68
CA ILE A 430 -34.46 -2.13 31.17
C ILE A 430 -33.20 -1.69 31.92
N GLU A 431 -32.64 -2.55 32.77
CA GLU A 431 -31.37 -2.26 33.42
C GLU A 431 -30.26 -2.07 32.39
N TYR A 432 -30.18 -2.93 31.37
CA TYR A 432 -29.25 -2.77 30.26
C TYR A 432 -29.42 -1.42 29.56
N TYR A 433 -30.66 -1.02 29.29
CA TYR A 433 -30.98 0.25 28.66
C TYR A 433 -30.54 1.45 29.52
N ASN A 434 -30.95 1.46 30.80
CA ASN A 434 -30.66 2.54 31.74
C ASN A 434 -29.16 2.66 32.01
N PHE A 435 -28.46 1.54 32.19
CA PHE A 435 -27.02 1.52 32.35
C PHE A 435 -26.32 2.22 31.19
N ASN A 436 -26.64 1.85 29.95
CA ASN A 436 -26.02 2.43 28.76
C ASN A 436 -26.41 3.90 28.50
N LYS A 437 -27.57 4.35 29.00
CA LYS A 437 -28.04 5.74 28.90
C LYS A 437 -27.24 6.70 29.79
N ASP A 438 -26.68 6.20 30.89
CA ASP A 438 -26.01 7.03 31.89
C ASP A 438 -24.62 7.49 31.43
N VAL A 439 -24.55 8.75 30.97
CA VAL A 439 -23.30 9.39 30.53
C VAL A 439 -22.29 9.49 31.67
N SER A 440 -22.72 9.69 32.92
CA SER A 440 -21.83 9.93 34.06
C SER A 440 -20.99 8.69 34.39
N ILE A 441 -21.57 7.50 34.20
CA ILE A 441 -20.91 6.20 34.39
C ILE A 441 -19.85 5.96 33.31
N HIS A 442 -20.13 6.38 32.09
CA HIS A 442 -19.40 5.93 30.91
C HIS A 442 -18.38 6.91 30.35
N CYS A 443 -18.64 8.22 30.40
CA CYS A 443 -17.90 9.22 29.63
C CYS A 443 -16.40 9.22 29.93
N GLU A 444 -16.02 9.32 31.20
CA GLU A 444 -14.60 9.34 31.62
C GLU A 444 -13.86 8.06 31.20
N LYS A 445 -14.48 6.90 31.40
CA LYS A 445 -13.91 5.60 31.03
C LYS A 445 -13.76 5.44 29.53
N ALA A 446 -14.77 5.88 28.77
CA ALA A 446 -14.76 5.86 27.32
C ALA A 446 -13.67 6.78 26.78
N MET A 447 -13.47 7.97 27.35
CA MET A 447 -12.37 8.86 26.97
C MET A 447 -10.99 8.24 27.24
N GLY A 448 -10.83 7.53 28.35
CA GLY A 448 -9.58 6.85 28.70
C GLY A 448 -9.31 5.53 27.96
N ASN A 449 -10.34 4.88 27.41
CA ASN A 449 -10.22 3.53 26.84
C ASN A 449 -11.08 3.32 25.58
N TYR A 450 -10.41 3.07 24.45
CA TYR A 450 -11.07 2.87 23.17
C TYR A 450 -11.93 1.58 23.10
N GLU A 451 -11.49 0.46 23.67
CA GLU A 451 -12.29 -0.77 23.72
C GLU A 451 -13.59 -0.54 24.52
N TYR A 452 -13.51 0.26 25.59
CA TYR A 452 -14.68 0.63 26.39
C TYR A 452 -15.64 1.54 25.64
N ALA A 453 -15.13 2.59 24.98
CA ALA A 453 -15.95 3.47 24.14
C ALA A 453 -16.65 2.68 23.01
N SER A 454 -15.91 1.79 22.36
CA SER A 454 -16.41 0.90 21.31
C SER A 454 -17.55 0.02 21.83
N TYR A 455 -17.38 -0.59 23.01
CA TYR A 455 -18.39 -1.47 23.60
C TYR A 455 -19.64 -0.71 24.07
N TRP A 456 -19.46 0.51 24.59
CA TRP A 456 -20.56 1.38 25.01
C TRP A 456 -21.43 1.78 23.81
N LEU A 457 -20.82 2.26 22.73
CA LEU A 457 -21.53 2.57 21.49
C LEU A 457 -22.21 1.33 20.91
N TYR A 458 -21.49 0.21 20.85
CA TYR A 458 -22.01 -1.07 20.38
C TYR A 458 -23.26 -1.52 21.18
N SER A 459 -23.22 -1.33 22.49
CA SER A 459 -24.32 -1.67 23.40
C SER A 459 -25.55 -0.79 23.19
N MET A 460 -25.37 0.53 23.05
CA MET A 460 -26.47 1.45 22.78
C MET A 460 -27.14 1.21 21.42
N ILE A 461 -26.39 0.83 20.38
CA ILE A 461 -26.97 0.51 19.06
C ILE A 461 -27.88 -0.72 19.16
N HIS A 462 -27.54 -1.69 20.01
CA HIS A 462 -28.37 -2.85 20.28
C HIS A 462 -29.69 -2.53 20.99
N CYS A 463 -29.79 -1.40 21.69
CA CYS A 463 -31.04 -0.94 22.30
C CYS A 463 -32.07 -0.43 21.28
N SER A 464 -31.66 -0.02 20.07
CA SER A 464 -32.57 0.66 19.13
C SER A 464 -32.62 0.08 17.72
N ASN A 465 -31.63 -0.70 17.27
CA ASN A 465 -31.51 -1.03 15.84
C ASN A 465 -31.69 -2.49 15.43
N ALA A 466 -31.77 -3.47 16.34
CA ALA A 466 -31.88 -4.91 16.00
C ALA A 466 -30.88 -5.41 14.92
N TRP A 467 -29.75 -4.71 14.74
CA TRP A 467 -28.74 -4.99 13.72
C TRP A 467 -27.85 -6.17 14.10
N ARG A 468 -27.33 -6.91 13.11
CA ARG A 468 -26.37 -7.98 13.39
C ARG A 468 -25.06 -7.40 13.90
N HIS A 469 -24.33 -8.18 14.68
CA HIS A 469 -22.97 -7.84 15.12
C HIS A 469 -22.13 -7.21 14.00
N SER A 470 -21.96 -7.90 12.86
CA SER A 470 -21.18 -7.39 11.73
C SER A 470 -21.68 -6.04 11.19
N ASP A 471 -23.01 -5.86 11.15
CA ASP A 471 -23.61 -4.61 10.66
C ASP A 471 -23.29 -3.42 11.59
N ILE A 472 -23.20 -3.65 12.91
CA ILE A 472 -22.87 -2.64 13.92
C ILE A 472 -21.37 -2.30 13.88
N ILE A 473 -20.50 -3.31 13.76
CA ILE A 473 -19.04 -3.07 13.65
C ILE A 473 -18.70 -2.23 12.41
N ASP A 474 -19.46 -2.41 11.32
CA ASP A 474 -19.32 -1.67 10.06
C ASP A 474 -20.01 -0.29 10.06
N ILE A 475 -20.25 0.32 11.22
CA ILE A 475 -20.83 1.66 11.30
C ILE A 475 -19.83 2.73 10.77
N PRO A 476 -20.27 3.68 9.91
CA PRO A 476 -19.36 4.68 9.34
C PRO A 476 -18.87 5.67 10.40
N ALA A 477 -17.69 6.25 10.12
CA ALA A 477 -17.13 7.35 10.90
C ALA A 477 -18.02 8.61 10.81
N ILE A 478 -17.83 9.51 11.76
CA ILE A 478 -18.54 10.79 11.83
C ILE A 478 -17.57 11.98 11.82
N THR A 479 -18.10 13.18 11.67
CA THR A 479 -17.39 14.46 11.70
C THR A 479 -17.86 15.27 12.90
N PRO A 480 -17.18 15.20 14.06
CA PRO A 480 -17.50 16.02 15.25
C PRO A 480 -17.39 17.54 15.00
N GLU A 481 -16.63 17.95 13.99
CA GLU A 481 -16.39 19.36 13.66
C GLU A 481 -17.69 20.12 13.28
N VAL A 482 -18.74 19.43 12.83
CA VAL A 482 -20.03 20.06 12.48
C VAL A 482 -20.76 20.70 13.67
N ILE A 483 -20.32 20.37 14.90
CA ILE A 483 -20.78 20.97 16.16
C ILE A 483 -19.66 21.70 16.90
N ASN A 484 -18.59 22.09 16.20
CA ASN A 484 -17.43 22.80 16.75
C ASN A 484 -16.72 22.04 17.88
N ILE A 485 -16.57 20.72 17.74
CA ILE A 485 -15.74 19.90 18.64
C ILE A 485 -14.60 19.30 17.81
N ASN A 486 -13.37 19.76 18.04
CA ASN A 486 -12.18 19.35 17.29
C ASN A 486 -11.28 18.41 18.10
N SER A 487 -11.48 18.34 19.41
CA SER A 487 -10.65 17.53 20.30
C SER A 487 -11.44 16.89 21.43
N MET A 488 -10.87 15.82 22.00
CA MET A 488 -11.45 15.14 23.17
C MET A 488 -11.48 16.05 24.42
N HIS A 489 -10.53 16.99 24.53
CA HIS A 489 -10.53 17.99 25.61
C HIS A 489 -11.67 19.01 25.46
N GLU A 490 -12.01 19.42 24.24
CA GLU A 490 -13.17 20.29 23.99
C GLU A 490 -14.49 19.58 24.33
N LEU A 491 -14.59 18.28 24.03
CA LEU A 491 -15.76 17.48 24.39
C LEU A 491 -15.96 17.44 25.92
N GLN A 492 -14.88 17.28 26.69
CA GLN A 492 -14.94 17.19 28.16
C GLN A 492 -15.53 18.44 28.81
N ASN A 493 -15.28 19.60 28.20
CA ASN A 493 -15.66 20.91 28.73
C ASN A 493 -16.96 21.45 28.12
N LYS A 494 -17.65 20.66 27.27
CA LYS A 494 -18.84 21.09 26.54
C LYS A 494 -20.03 20.15 26.80
N ASN A 495 -21.16 20.72 27.16
CA ASN A 495 -22.43 20.01 27.19
C ASN A 495 -23.01 19.96 25.77
N ILE A 496 -23.27 18.75 25.26
CA ILE A 496 -23.88 18.55 23.94
C ILE A 496 -25.39 18.77 24.07
N THR A 497 -25.94 19.67 23.25
CA THR A 497 -27.39 19.91 23.16
C THR A 497 -28.09 18.86 22.29
N ASP A 498 -29.41 18.70 22.44
CA ASP A 498 -30.23 17.81 21.59
C ASP A 498 -30.06 18.13 20.09
N PHE A 499 -29.94 19.40 19.72
CA PHE A 499 -29.75 19.82 18.33
C PHE A 499 -28.39 19.41 17.77
N GLU A 500 -27.33 19.54 18.56
CA GLU A 500 -25.97 19.10 18.20
C GLU A 500 -25.87 17.58 18.13
N ALA A 501 -26.47 16.88 19.09
CA ALA A 501 -26.55 15.42 19.10
C ALA A 501 -27.30 14.90 17.85
N LYS A 502 -28.43 15.53 17.48
CA LYS A 502 -29.15 15.25 16.23
C LYS A 502 -28.26 15.42 15.01
N LYS A 503 -27.49 16.52 14.92
CA LYS A 503 -26.55 16.75 13.81
C LYS A 503 -25.53 15.62 13.66
N ILE A 504 -25.01 15.10 14.77
CA ILE A 504 -24.07 13.98 14.77
C ILE A 504 -24.74 12.69 14.28
N ILE A 505 -25.90 12.34 14.83
CA ILE A 505 -26.64 11.12 14.47
C ILE A 505 -27.15 11.17 13.04
N TYR A 506 -27.61 12.32 12.54
CA TYR A 506 -28.09 12.47 11.16
C TYR A 506 -27.01 12.22 10.11
N GLN A 507 -25.72 12.37 10.43
CA GLN A 507 -24.65 11.97 9.52
C GLN A 507 -24.76 10.50 9.14
N LEU A 508 -25.15 9.62 10.08
CA LEU A 508 -25.36 8.20 9.84
C LEU A 508 -26.51 7.93 8.87
N SER A 509 -27.49 8.84 8.79
CA SER A 509 -28.64 8.76 7.87
C SER A 509 -28.28 9.22 6.45
N ASN A 510 -27.23 10.02 6.29
CA ASN A 510 -26.73 10.48 4.98
C ASN A 510 -25.88 9.41 4.26
N TYR A 511 -25.43 8.38 4.98
CA TYR A 511 -24.72 7.26 4.38
C TYR A 511 -25.71 6.26 3.77
N GLU A 512 -25.39 5.71 2.60
CA GLU A 512 -26.02 4.50 2.10
C GLU A 512 -25.56 3.30 2.92
N LEU A 513 -26.11 3.18 4.12
CA LEU A 513 -25.86 2.05 4.98
C LEU A 513 -26.42 0.80 4.31
N VAL A 514 -25.64 -0.28 4.19
CA VAL A 514 -26.07 -1.52 3.53
C VAL A 514 -25.88 -2.72 4.45
N ILE A 515 -26.84 -3.65 4.48
CA ILE A 515 -26.72 -4.91 5.23
C ILE A 515 -25.66 -5.80 4.60
N SER A 516 -24.66 -6.21 5.37
CA SER A 516 -23.49 -6.96 4.87
C SER A 516 -23.87 -8.32 4.25
N LYS A 517 -24.99 -8.93 4.70
CA LYS A 517 -25.47 -10.24 4.20
C LYS A 517 -26.42 -10.14 2.98
N THR A 518 -27.18 -9.06 2.84
CA THR A 518 -28.30 -9.00 1.85
C THR A 518 -28.18 -7.85 0.85
N GLY A 519 -27.26 -6.91 1.03
CA GLY A 519 -27.07 -5.80 0.08
C GLY A 519 -28.14 -4.72 0.13
N MET A 520 -29.14 -4.83 1.02
CA MET A 520 -30.25 -3.88 1.16
C MET A 520 -29.85 -2.63 1.95
N LYS A 521 -30.38 -1.46 1.56
CA LYS A 521 -30.23 -0.20 2.30
C LYS A 521 -30.82 -0.33 3.71
N ARG A 522 -30.15 0.18 4.75
CA ARG A 522 -30.59 0.17 6.16
C ARG A 522 -30.77 1.59 6.69
N HIS A 523 -31.74 1.79 7.56
CA HIS A 523 -31.97 3.04 8.27
C HIS A 523 -31.46 2.92 9.71
N PHE A 524 -30.82 3.98 10.21
CA PHE A 524 -30.34 4.04 11.58
C PHE A 524 -31.38 4.73 12.47
N PHE A 525 -31.80 4.05 13.53
CA PHE A 525 -32.77 4.53 14.52
C PHE A 525 -32.05 4.85 15.83
N CYS A 526 -32.26 6.05 16.35
CA CYS A 526 -31.76 6.45 17.67
C CYS A 526 -32.95 6.88 18.53
N HIS A 527 -33.14 6.24 19.69
CA HIS A 527 -34.17 6.66 20.63
C HIS A 527 -33.77 8.02 21.24
N LYS A 528 -34.74 8.91 21.50
CA LYS A 528 -34.46 10.27 22.01
C LYS A 528 -33.61 10.25 23.28
N ASP A 529 -33.94 9.39 24.23
CA ASP A 529 -33.17 9.22 25.47
C ASP A 529 -31.73 8.75 25.26
N LEU A 530 -31.42 8.12 24.12
CA LEU A 530 -30.08 7.67 23.77
C LEU A 530 -29.36 8.68 22.87
N LEU A 531 -30.03 9.75 22.42
CA LEU A 531 -29.52 10.70 21.45
C LEU A 531 -28.20 11.34 21.91
N ILE A 532 -28.19 11.92 23.11
CA ILE A 532 -27.00 12.52 23.72
C ILE A 532 -25.92 11.47 24.03
N PRO A 533 -26.17 10.41 24.82
CA PRO A 533 -25.12 9.45 25.18
C PRO A 533 -24.53 8.75 23.95
N MET A 534 -25.33 8.42 22.95
CA MET A 534 -24.87 7.81 21.70
C MET A 534 -24.02 8.78 20.87
N SER A 535 -24.40 10.06 20.80
CA SER A 535 -23.60 11.09 20.13
C SER A 535 -22.25 11.29 20.79
N ILE A 536 -22.21 11.33 22.13
CA ILE A 536 -20.97 11.40 22.91
C ILE A 536 -20.09 10.18 22.61
N ALA A 537 -20.65 8.97 22.66
CA ALA A 537 -19.89 7.75 22.39
C ALA A 537 -19.37 7.69 20.95
N LEU A 538 -20.14 8.14 19.96
CA LEU A 538 -19.70 8.26 18.56
C LEU A 538 -18.50 9.21 18.43
N ILE A 539 -18.56 10.38 19.06
CA ILE A 539 -17.48 11.38 19.03
C ILE A 539 -16.22 10.83 19.71
N ILE A 540 -16.37 10.20 20.88
CA ILE A 540 -15.25 9.58 21.62
C ILE A 540 -14.60 8.48 20.77
N CYS A 541 -15.40 7.59 20.17
CA CYS A 541 -14.92 6.55 19.28
C CYS A 541 -14.18 7.13 18.08
N GLU A 542 -14.68 8.21 17.48
CA GLU A 542 -14.05 8.88 16.34
C GLU A 542 -12.69 9.47 16.72
N PHE A 543 -12.59 10.13 17.87
CA PHE A 543 -11.31 10.66 18.34
C PHE A 543 -10.31 9.54 18.68
N HIS A 544 -10.75 8.45 19.31
CA HIS A 544 -9.87 7.29 19.52
C HIS A 544 -9.43 6.66 18.21
N ARG A 545 -10.35 6.50 17.25
CA ARG A 545 -10.07 5.97 15.92
C ARG A 545 -9.02 6.81 15.20
N ARG A 546 -9.15 8.14 15.23
CA ARG A 546 -8.15 9.08 14.68
C ARG A 546 -6.81 8.98 15.39
N LYS A 547 -6.81 8.99 16.74
CA LYS A 547 -5.59 8.90 17.57
C LYS A 547 -4.82 7.59 17.36
N THR A 548 -5.54 6.48 17.19
CA THR A 548 -4.98 5.13 17.04
C THR A 548 -4.86 4.67 15.58
N ASN A 549 -5.25 5.53 14.63
CA ASN A 549 -5.26 5.27 13.18
C ASN A 549 -6.00 3.97 12.78
N GLN A 550 -7.13 3.70 13.43
CA GLN A 550 -7.97 2.54 13.13
C GLN A 550 -8.94 2.84 11.98
N ILE A 551 -9.31 1.80 11.23
CA ILE A 551 -10.22 1.92 10.08
C ILE A 551 -11.67 2.02 10.56
N SER A 552 -12.08 1.11 11.45
CA SER A 552 -13.43 1.05 11.98
C SER A 552 -13.62 2.00 13.16
N LEU A 553 -14.85 2.52 13.30
CA LEU A 553 -15.26 3.34 14.45
C LEU A 553 -15.40 2.50 15.72
N ILE A 554 -15.90 1.28 15.60
CA ILE A 554 -15.96 0.30 16.68
C ILE A 554 -14.81 -0.69 16.49
N ASN A 555 -13.98 -0.83 17.51
CA ASN A 555 -12.88 -1.80 17.52
C ASN A 555 -13.07 -2.78 18.68
N THR A 556 -13.10 -4.07 18.36
CA THR A 556 -13.29 -5.14 19.35
C THR A 556 -11.99 -5.65 19.95
N PHE A 557 -10.83 -5.15 19.48
CA PHE A 557 -9.48 -5.49 19.96
C PHE A 557 -9.17 -6.99 19.99
N SER A 558 -9.94 -7.75 19.24
CA SER A 558 -9.90 -9.20 19.20
C SER A 558 -9.57 -9.66 17.79
N LYS A 559 -8.66 -10.64 17.69
CA LYS A 559 -8.38 -11.32 16.41
C LYS A 559 -9.63 -11.98 15.84
N ASN A 560 -10.66 -12.16 16.66
CA ASN A 560 -11.91 -12.78 16.27
C ASN A 560 -12.99 -11.81 15.80
N GLY A 561 -12.78 -10.50 15.85
CA GLY A 561 -13.81 -9.53 15.52
C GLY A 561 -14.91 -9.39 16.58
N ASP A 562 -15.03 -10.34 17.52
CA ASP A 562 -15.93 -10.29 18.66
C ASP A 562 -15.26 -9.71 19.91
N PHE A 563 -16.02 -8.97 20.72
CA PHE A 563 -15.58 -8.57 22.07
C PHE A 563 -15.41 -9.79 22.97
N SER A 564 -14.34 -9.79 23.79
CA SER A 564 -14.09 -10.90 24.69
C SER A 564 -15.14 -10.97 25.81
N LEU A 565 -15.49 -12.18 26.25
CA LEU A 565 -16.42 -12.38 27.37
C LEU A 565 -15.89 -11.72 28.66
N ALA A 566 -14.57 -11.77 28.87
CA ALA A 566 -13.92 -11.12 30.01
C ALA A 566 -14.12 -9.60 29.98
N PHE A 567 -13.99 -8.98 28.79
CA PHE A 567 -14.22 -7.56 28.63
C PHE A 567 -15.69 -7.18 28.85
N SER A 568 -16.62 -7.95 28.27
CA SER A 568 -18.06 -7.75 28.45
C SER A 568 -18.46 -7.75 29.94
N LYS A 569 -17.96 -8.72 30.73
CA LYS A 569 -18.17 -8.74 32.18
C LYS A 569 -17.58 -7.52 32.88
N LYS A 570 -16.37 -7.09 32.49
CA LYS A 570 -15.73 -5.89 33.04
C LYS A 570 -16.53 -4.62 32.73
N PHE A 571 -17.15 -4.53 31.55
CA PHE A 571 -17.97 -3.39 31.14
C PHE A 571 -19.19 -3.21 32.06
N PHE A 572 -19.91 -4.29 32.36
CA PHE A 572 -21.12 -4.26 33.19
C PHE A 572 -20.86 -4.24 34.71
N LYS A 573 -19.60 -4.21 35.16
CA LYS A 573 -19.23 -4.35 36.57
C LYS A 573 -19.93 -3.37 37.53
N GLN A 574 -20.31 -2.19 37.04
CA GLN A 574 -20.96 -1.14 37.85
C GLN A 574 -22.48 -1.28 37.98
N SER A 575 -23.13 -2.09 37.13
CA SER A 575 -24.55 -2.40 37.33
C SER A 575 -24.65 -3.62 38.25
N VAL A 576 -25.34 -3.46 39.39
CA VAL A 576 -25.50 -4.55 40.37
C VAL A 576 -26.21 -5.75 39.75
N MET A 577 -27.25 -5.51 38.96
CA MET A 577 -28.07 -6.56 38.35
C MET A 577 -27.40 -7.21 37.13
N LEU A 578 -26.65 -6.45 36.32
CA LEU A 578 -25.91 -7.01 35.17
C LEU A 578 -24.57 -7.66 35.56
N ASN A 579 -23.96 -7.24 36.68
CA ASN A 579 -22.72 -7.80 37.21
C ASN A 579 -22.96 -9.03 38.11
N GLY A 580 -24.05 -9.03 38.89
CA GLY A 580 -24.36 -10.07 39.88
C GLY A 580 -25.20 -11.23 39.37
N GLY A 581 -25.86 -11.11 38.22
CA GLY A 581 -26.71 -12.16 37.64
C GLY A 581 -25.99 -13.13 36.71
N ASN A 582 -26.68 -14.19 36.27
CA ASN A 582 -26.29 -15.06 35.14
C ASN A 582 -26.33 -14.33 33.77
N PHE A 583 -26.19 -13.00 33.78
CA PHE A 583 -26.25 -12.18 32.58
C PHE A 583 -24.98 -12.35 31.76
N VAL A 584 -25.14 -12.89 30.56
CA VAL A 584 -24.10 -12.95 29.54
C VAL A 584 -24.64 -12.25 28.31
N PHE A 585 -24.00 -11.15 27.93
CA PHE A 585 -24.41 -10.40 26.76
C PHE A 585 -24.26 -11.23 25.47
N SER A 586 -25.31 -11.25 24.66
CA SER A 586 -25.36 -11.88 23.34
C SER A 586 -26.11 -10.97 22.39
N SER A 587 -25.44 -10.57 21.30
CA SER A 587 -26.01 -9.75 20.22
C SER A 587 -27.32 -10.35 19.68
N LEU A 588 -27.35 -11.67 19.47
CA LEU A 588 -28.52 -12.37 18.97
C LEU A 588 -29.67 -12.36 19.98
N LYS A 589 -29.38 -12.62 21.26
CA LYS A 589 -30.38 -12.62 22.35
C LYS A 589 -30.95 -11.22 22.57
N MET A 590 -30.09 -10.18 22.56
CA MET A 590 -30.52 -8.79 22.71
C MET A 590 -31.39 -8.32 21.55
N ASN A 591 -31.03 -8.65 20.30
CA ASN A 591 -31.88 -8.35 19.15
C ASN A 591 -33.24 -9.03 19.23
N ARG A 592 -33.29 -10.31 19.64
CA ARG A 592 -34.56 -11.04 19.86
C ARG A 592 -35.39 -10.37 20.96
N THR A 593 -34.73 -9.94 22.03
CA THR A 593 -35.36 -9.24 23.17
C THR A 593 -36.01 -7.94 22.71
N LEU A 594 -35.26 -7.07 22.02
CA LEU A 594 -35.78 -5.81 21.46
C LEU A 594 -36.96 -6.05 20.51
N MET A 595 -36.83 -6.98 19.56
CA MET A 595 -37.91 -7.30 18.62
C MET A 595 -39.16 -7.85 19.31
N THR A 596 -38.98 -8.68 20.34
CA THR A 596 -40.09 -9.28 21.11
C THR A 596 -40.85 -8.20 21.87
N TYR A 597 -40.17 -7.33 22.62
CA TYR A 597 -40.85 -6.27 23.36
C TYR A 597 -41.50 -5.23 22.44
N LEU A 598 -40.84 -4.86 21.33
CA LEU A 598 -41.43 -3.96 20.35
C LEU A 598 -42.70 -4.56 19.71
N PHE A 599 -42.68 -5.86 19.41
CA PHE A 599 -43.84 -6.57 18.85
C PHE A 599 -45.06 -6.46 19.77
N TYR A 600 -44.90 -6.85 21.04
CA TYR A 600 -46.01 -6.86 21.99
C TYR A 600 -46.54 -5.46 22.30
N GLU A 601 -45.67 -4.45 22.32
CA GLU A 601 -46.09 -3.06 22.56
C GLU A 601 -47.00 -2.52 21.45
N ILE A 602 -46.64 -2.77 20.19
CA ILE A 602 -47.45 -2.31 19.06
C ILE A 602 -48.75 -3.11 18.95
N GLN A 603 -48.72 -4.40 19.32
CA GLN A 603 -49.91 -5.26 19.34
C GLN A 603 -50.97 -4.71 20.32
N GLN A 604 -50.55 -4.26 21.50
CA GLN A 604 -51.46 -3.65 22.49
C GLN A 604 -52.05 -2.31 22.04
N ARG A 605 -51.32 -1.53 21.23
CA ARG A 605 -51.75 -0.19 20.78
C ARG A 605 -52.67 -0.15 19.56
N LYS A 606 -52.64 -1.15 18.65
CA LYS A 606 -53.26 -1.01 17.30
C LYS A 606 -54.28 -2.07 16.88
N GLY A 607 -54.53 -3.13 17.64
CA GLY A 607 -55.60 -4.10 17.35
C GLY A 607 -55.55 -4.80 15.97
N LYS A 608 -54.54 -4.58 15.12
CA LYS A 608 -54.41 -5.17 13.77
C LYS A 608 -53.01 -5.76 13.58
N SER A 609 -52.93 -7.09 13.49
CA SER A 609 -51.67 -7.87 13.55
C SER A 609 -50.81 -7.85 12.29
N ASN A 610 -51.35 -7.51 11.11
CA ASN A 610 -50.64 -7.68 9.84
C ASN A 610 -49.62 -6.56 9.52
N SER A 611 -49.90 -5.31 9.91
CA SER A 611 -48.97 -4.17 9.73
C SER A 611 -47.76 -4.20 10.67
N LEU A 612 -47.82 -5.01 11.72
CA LEU A 612 -46.81 -5.12 12.78
C LEU A 612 -45.58 -5.92 12.33
N PHE A 613 -45.83 -7.05 11.66
CA PHE A 613 -44.74 -7.85 11.08
C PHE A 613 -43.98 -7.08 10.01
N GLU A 614 -44.65 -6.22 9.24
CA GLU A 614 -44.01 -5.36 8.24
C GLU A 614 -43.08 -4.32 8.88
N LEU A 615 -43.42 -3.76 10.04
CA LEU A 615 -42.57 -2.79 10.74
C LEU A 615 -41.30 -3.45 11.30
N ILE A 616 -41.41 -4.63 11.91
CA ILE A 616 -40.25 -5.39 12.41
C ILE A 616 -39.41 -5.94 11.23
N GLN A 617 -40.06 -6.33 10.13
CA GLN A 617 -39.37 -6.69 8.88
C GLN A 617 -38.61 -5.50 8.29
N LYS A 618 -39.16 -4.28 8.34
CA LYS A 618 -38.50 -3.03 7.92
C LYS A 618 -37.35 -2.63 8.84
N MET A 619 -37.45 -2.78 10.16
CA MET A 619 -36.31 -2.55 11.06
C MET A 619 -35.12 -3.47 10.75
N ARG A 620 -35.40 -4.65 10.21
CA ARG A 620 -34.39 -5.66 9.88
C ARG A 620 -34.10 -5.79 8.37
N ASN A 621 -34.77 -4.97 7.54
CA ASN A 621 -34.82 -5.01 6.07
C ASN A 621 -34.72 -6.42 5.46
N HIS A 622 -35.61 -7.31 5.92
CA HIS A 622 -35.77 -8.66 5.40
C HIS A 622 -37.00 -8.76 4.48
N LEU A 623 -36.81 -9.34 3.27
CA LEU A 623 -37.85 -9.59 2.27
C LEU A 623 -38.68 -10.87 2.52
N THR A 624 -38.42 -11.60 3.62
CA THR A 624 -38.98 -12.96 3.83
C THR A 624 -39.60 -13.14 5.21
N ASN A 625 -40.64 -13.99 5.30
CA ASN A 625 -41.43 -14.34 6.50
C ASN A 625 -40.66 -14.87 7.73
N VAL A 626 -39.34 -15.06 7.64
CA VAL A 626 -38.43 -15.60 8.67
C VAL A 626 -38.44 -14.75 9.96
N THR A 627 -38.84 -13.48 9.91
CA THR A 627 -38.97 -12.61 11.09
C THR A 627 -39.91 -13.20 12.16
N LYS A 628 -40.89 -14.03 11.75
CA LYS A 628 -41.79 -14.76 12.67
C LYS A 628 -41.07 -15.78 13.54
N GLU A 629 -39.92 -16.31 13.12
CA GLU A 629 -39.14 -17.30 13.88
C GLU A 629 -38.30 -16.67 15.01
N TYR A 630 -38.23 -15.34 15.08
CA TYR A 630 -37.41 -14.61 16.06
C TYR A 630 -38.21 -13.97 17.19
N ILE A 631 -39.54 -14.04 17.13
CA ILE A 631 -40.47 -13.45 18.10
C ILE A 631 -41.03 -14.60 18.93
N LEU A 632 -40.98 -14.50 20.26
CA LEU A 632 -41.68 -15.43 21.15
C LEU A 632 -43.18 -15.24 20.98
N ASN A 633 -43.87 -16.26 20.43
CA ASN A 633 -45.31 -16.18 20.16
C ASN A 633 -46.19 -16.28 21.42
N ASN A 634 -45.64 -16.67 22.57
CA ASN A 634 -46.33 -16.75 23.87
C ASN A 634 -45.44 -16.10 24.95
N PHE A 635 -45.64 -14.82 25.25
CA PHE A 635 -44.98 -14.12 26.35
C PHE A 635 -45.98 -13.86 27.47
N GLU A 636 -45.85 -14.56 28.60
CA GLU A 636 -46.74 -14.45 29.78
C GLU A 636 -46.21 -13.49 30.85
N GLY A 637 -45.11 -12.76 30.60
CA GLY A 637 -44.55 -11.80 31.57
C GLY A 637 -45.25 -10.45 31.47
N GLY A 638 -45.90 -10.00 32.56
CA GLY A 638 -46.74 -8.79 32.61
C GLY A 638 -46.19 -7.57 31.87
N ILE A 639 -46.75 -7.30 30.69
CA ILE A 639 -46.41 -6.16 29.82
C ILE A 639 -47.22 -4.90 30.20
N GLU A 640 -48.33 -5.06 30.93
CA GLU A 640 -49.41 -4.06 31.01
C GLU A 640 -49.05 -2.74 31.72
N ASN A 641 -48.08 -2.73 32.66
CA ASN A 641 -47.84 -1.55 33.50
C ASN A 641 -46.65 -0.68 33.09
N ILE A 642 -45.63 -1.20 32.39
CA ILE A 642 -44.33 -0.50 32.28
C ILE A 642 -43.97 -0.10 30.85
N SER A 643 -44.46 -0.83 29.84
CA SER A 643 -44.30 -0.42 28.43
C SER A 643 -45.06 0.88 28.12
N LYS A 644 -46.16 1.11 28.85
CA LYS A 644 -46.89 2.38 28.97
C LYS A 644 -45.98 3.55 29.36
N HIS A 645 -45.08 3.36 30.31
CA HIS A 645 -44.19 4.43 30.79
C HIS A 645 -43.02 4.75 29.85
N LEU A 646 -42.44 3.73 29.21
CA LEU A 646 -41.25 3.88 28.35
C LEU A 646 -41.57 4.54 27.01
N PHE A 647 -42.79 4.31 26.47
CA PHE A 647 -43.17 4.75 25.12
C PHE A 647 -44.30 5.79 25.06
N ASP A 648 -45.22 5.92 26.04
CA ASP A 648 -46.32 6.94 25.99
C ASP A 648 -45.88 8.36 26.36
N ARG A 649 -44.76 8.51 27.06
CA ARG A 649 -44.24 9.85 27.42
C ARG A 649 -43.77 10.63 26.20
N GLY A 650 -43.35 9.98 25.11
CA GLY A 650 -43.06 10.63 23.81
C GLY A 650 -42.02 11.76 23.86
N GLU A 651 -41.68 12.34 22.70
CA GLU A 651 -40.60 13.33 22.58
C GLU A 651 -40.80 14.64 23.38
N PHE A 652 -41.98 14.90 23.95
CA PHE A 652 -42.29 16.12 24.71
C PHE A 652 -42.97 15.86 26.06
N GLY A 653 -42.89 14.64 26.60
CA GLY A 653 -43.56 14.26 27.85
C GLY A 653 -43.23 15.17 29.04
N TYR A 654 -42.03 15.74 29.07
CA TYR A 654 -41.59 16.71 30.07
C TYR A 654 -42.37 18.03 30.03
N ILE A 655 -42.78 18.52 28.84
CA ILE A 655 -43.54 19.78 28.72
C ILE A 655 -44.94 19.60 29.30
N TYR A 656 -45.58 18.45 29.01
CA TYR A 656 -46.88 18.12 29.58
C TYR A 656 -46.79 17.80 31.07
N ASP A 657 -45.69 17.21 31.55
CA ASP A 657 -45.43 16.99 32.97
C ASP A 657 -45.30 18.31 33.74
N GLN A 658 -44.65 19.32 33.15
CA GLN A 658 -44.61 20.68 33.70
C GLN A 658 -45.96 21.40 33.62
N LEU A 659 -46.75 21.15 32.57
CA LEU A 659 -48.11 21.68 32.47
C LEU A 659 -49.01 21.10 33.56
N VAL A 660 -48.90 19.79 33.85
CA VAL A 660 -49.59 19.14 34.98
C VAL A 660 -49.17 19.81 36.28
N GLU A 661 -47.87 20.01 36.49
CA GLU A 661 -47.30 20.62 37.69
C GLU A 661 -47.79 22.07 37.92
N VAL A 662 -47.97 22.85 36.85
CA VAL A 662 -48.52 24.22 36.92
C VAL A 662 -50.03 24.22 37.12
N LEU A 663 -50.77 23.29 36.52
CA LEU A 663 -52.23 23.22 36.58
C LEU A 663 -52.75 22.62 37.91
N THR A 664 -51.94 21.82 38.62
CA THR A 664 -52.34 21.14 39.86
C THR A 664 -51.84 21.85 41.12
N HIS A 665 -51.94 23.18 41.19
CA HIS A 665 -51.34 24.06 42.23
C HIS A 665 -51.69 23.76 43.72
N ASP A 666 -52.36 22.65 44.05
CA ASP A 666 -52.59 22.19 45.43
C ASP A 666 -51.51 21.20 45.89
N ARG A 667 -50.75 21.60 46.90
CA ARG A 667 -49.60 20.89 47.48
C ARG A 667 -49.95 19.70 48.40
N GLU A 668 -51.12 19.06 48.24
CA GLU A 668 -51.57 18.01 49.17
C GLU A 668 -51.86 16.63 48.55
N CYS A 669 -51.60 16.40 47.25
CA CYS A 669 -51.75 15.07 46.65
C CYS A 669 -50.44 14.57 46.01
N GLU A 670 -49.82 13.55 46.62
CA GLU A 670 -48.76 12.76 46.00
C GLU A 670 -49.35 11.88 44.89
N TYR A 671 -49.19 12.27 43.63
CA TYR A 671 -49.57 11.43 42.49
C TYR A 671 -48.59 10.28 42.30
N THR A 672 -49.09 9.07 42.11
CA THR A 672 -48.27 7.92 41.69
C THR A 672 -47.79 8.09 40.24
N LEU A 673 -46.70 7.38 39.86
CA LEU A 673 -46.11 7.44 38.52
C LEU A 673 -47.12 7.13 37.40
N THR A 674 -48.05 6.23 37.67
CA THR A 674 -49.13 5.77 36.78
C THR A 674 -50.19 6.85 36.59
N GLU A 675 -50.66 7.47 37.68
CA GLU A 675 -51.64 8.57 37.64
C GLU A 675 -51.09 9.79 36.91
N ARG A 676 -49.81 10.11 37.17
CA ARG A 676 -49.09 11.21 36.51
C ARG A 676 -48.92 10.99 35.01
N THR A 677 -48.65 9.75 34.60
CA THR A 677 -48.53 9.38 33.19
C THR A 677 -49.89 9.43 32.47
N ASN A 678 -50.98 9.03 33.13
CA ASN A 678 -52.33 9.14 32.59
C ASN A 678 -52.78 10.61 32.42
N LEU A 679 -52.43 11.48 33.37
CA LEU A 679 -52.64 12.93 33.27
C LEU A 679 -51.93 13.53 32.05
N ILE A 680 -50.65 13.18 31.84
CA ILE A 680 -49.86 13.62 30.67
C ILE A 680 -50.50 13.18 29.35
N VAL A 681 -50.98 11.93 29.28
CA VAL A 681 -51.67 11.40 28.09
C VAL A 681 -52.99 12.15 27.85
N SER A 682 -53.76 12.43 28.90
CA SER A 682 -55.04 13.15 28.78
C SER A 682 -54.88 14.61 28.31
N ILE A 683 -53.78 15.28 28.69
CA ILE A 683 -53.47 16.64 28.22
C ILE A 683 -52.98 16.60 26.77
N LYS A 684 -52.19 15.59 26.39
CA LYS A 684 -51.76 15.36 24.99
C LYS A 684 -52.94 15.16 24.03
N GLU A 685 -53.96 14.42 24.47
CA GLU A 685 -55.15 14.15 23.65
C GLU A 685 -56.02 15.40 23.47
N LYS A 686 -56.03 16.31 24.44
CA LYS A 686 -56.80 17.56 24.39
C LYS A 686 -56.06 18.73 23.74
N TYR A 687 -54.74 18.78 23.85
CA TYR A 687 -53.93 19.92 23.44
C TYR A 687 -52.69 19.48 22.65
N ASP A 688 -52.72 19.74 21.35
CA ASP A 688 -51.61 19.50 20.43
C ASP A 688 -50.39 20.38 20.80
N ILE A 689 -49.18 19.82 20.72
CA ILE A 689 -47.93 20.48 21.14
C ILE A 689 -47.69 21.76 20.32
N LEU A 690 -48.04 21.72 19.03
CA LEU A 690 -47.95 22.88 18.15
C LEU A 690 -48.97 23.94 18.53
N LYS A 691 -50.14 23.58 19.08
CA LYS A 691 -51.12 24.54 19.61
C LYS A 691 -50.71 25.12 20.96
N LEU A 692 -50.04 24.35 21.82
CA LEU A 692 -49.51 24.79 23.11
C LEU A 692 -48.28 25.69 22.95
N GLU A 693 -47.34 25.32 22.09
CA GLU A 693 -46.23 26.18 21.69
C GLU A 693 -46.74 27.38 20.90
N SER A 694 -47.74 27.23 20.03
CA SER A 694 -48.39 28.39 19.38
C SER A 694 -49.13 29.25 20.38
N ALA A 695 -49.73 28.71 21.46
CA ALA A 695 -50.42 29.49 22.49
C ALA A 695 -49.43 30.21 23.42
N ALA A 696 -48.34 29.55 23.82
CA ALA A 696 -47.27 30.17 24.60
C ALA A 696 -46.48 31.19 23.75
N SER A 697 -46.21 30.86 22.48
CA SER A 697 -45.63 31.78 21.51
C SER A 697 -46.61 32.89 21.13
N PHE A 698 -47.92 32.65 21.14
CA PHE A 698 -48.98 33.65 20.94
C PHE A 698 -49.15 34.54 22.16
N ILE A 699 -49.02 34.04 23.39
CA ILE A 699 -49.05 34.86 24.62
C ILE A 699 -47.79 35.74 24.68
N ASN A 700 -46.61 35.16 24.40
CA ASN A 700 -45.36 35.90 24.25
C ASN A 700 -45.39 36.86 23.03
N GLU A 701 -46.06 36.48 21.93
CA GLU A 701 -46.29 37.35 20.79
C GLU A 701 -47.35 38.40 21.07
N VAL A 702 -48.38 38.17 21.88
CA VAL A 702 -49.43 39.16 22.18
C VAL A 702 -48.90 40.19 23.17
N GLU A 703 -48.10 39.78 24.16
CA GLU A 703 -47.34 40.71 25.03
C GLU A 703 -46.31 41.52 24.25
N SER A 704 -45.77 41.00 23.14
CA SER A 704 -44.81 41.72 22.28
C SER A 704 -45.42 42.37 21.01
N ARG A 705 -46.67 42.06 20.66
CA ARG A 705 -47.41 42.54 19.46
C ARG A 705 -48.62 43.42 19.78
N GLU A 706 -48.77 43.92 21.01
CA GLU A 706 -49.42 45.22 21.19
C GLU A 706 -48.71 46.33 20.37
N MET A 707 -47.47 46.08 19.89
CA MET A 707 -46.66 47.06 19.15
C MET A 707 -46.63 46.93 17.61
N ALA A 708 -47.14 45.86 16.97
CA ALA A 708 -46.90 45.64 15.53
C ALA A 708 -48.10 45.08 14.73
N ARG A 709 -49.12 45.92 14.51
CA ARG A 709 -50.17 45.72 13.51
C ARG A 709 -49.62 45.96 12.09
N ASN A 710 -49.97 45.11 11.10
CA ASN A 710 -50.08 45.41 9.63
C ASN A 710 -49.53 44.38 8.61
N ILE A 711 -49.58 43.05 8.82
CA ILE A 711 -49.27 42.09 7.74
C ILE A 711 -50.29 40.94 7.71
N ASP A 712 -51.52 41.21 7.25
CA ASP A 712 -52.61 40.23 7.41
C ASP A 712 -53.64 40.16 6.26
N GLY A 713 -53.21 40.33 5.00
CA GLY A 713 -54.12 40.32 3.84
C GLY A 713 -54.29 38.97 3.14
N LYS A 714 -53.19 38.29 2.80
CA LYS A 714 -53.21 37.14 1.86
C LYS A 714 -53.28 35.76 2.51
N LYS A 715 -52.91 35.63 3.78
CA LYS A 715 -52.93 34.33 4.50
C LYS A 715 -54.32 33.93 5.01
N ARG A 716 -55.22 34.90 5.20
CA ARG A 716 -56.60 34.65 5.67
C ARG A 716 -57.49 33.99 4.61
N ALA A 717 -57.20 34.18 3.31
CA ALA A 717 -58.01 33.60 2.22
C ALA A 717 -57.82 32.08 2.03
N ILE A 718 -56.60 31.57 2.18
CA ILE A 718 -56.32 30.12 2.05
C ILE A 718 -56.87 29.36 3.28
N ILE A 719 -56.85 30.00 4.45
CA ILE A 719 -57.37 29.41 5.70
C ILE A 719 -58.91 29.37 5.70
N SER A 720 -59.60 30.31 5.04
CA SER A 720 -61.05 30.24 4.90
C SER A 720 -61.48 29.13 3.93
N GLU A 721 -60.78 28.95 2.80
CA GLU A 721 -61.11 27.88 1.84
C GLU A 721 -60.91 26.47 2.43
N ILE A 722 -59.86 26.24 3.23
CA ILE A 722 -59.62 24.94 3.87
C ILE A 722 -60.63 24.64 4.99
N ARG A 723 -61.21 25.69 5.61
CA ARG A 723 -62.22 25.54 6.68
C ARG A 723 -63.61 25.20 6.17
N GLU A 724 -63.88 25.41 4.88
CA GLU A 724 -65.17 25.08 4.26
C GLU A 724 -65.20 23.64 3.69
N LEU A 725 -64.09 22.91 3.71
CA LEU A 725 -64.00 21.51 3.29
C LEU A 725 -64.39 20.55 4.42
N ASP A 726 -65.06 19.45 4.08
CA ASP A 726 -65.32 18.36 5.01
C ASP A 726 -64.01 17.66 5.46
N PRO A 727 -63.90 17.19 6.72
CA PRO A 727 -62.70 16.53 7.24
C PRO A 727 -62.10 15.42 6.38
N GLU A 728 -62.92 14.62 5.68
CA GLU A 728 -62.41 13.56 4.81
C GLU A 728 -61.81 14.12 3.50
N GLU A 729 -62.39 15.18 2.95
CA GLU A 729 -61.87 15.86 1.75
C GLU A 729 -60.60 16.64 2.06
N ALA A 730 -60.54 17.34 3.20
CA ALA A 730 -59.34 18.04 3.66
C ALA A 730 -58.18 17.06 3.94
N PHE A 731 -58.47 15.89 4.49
CA PHE A 731 -57.48 14.84 4.72
C PHE A 731 -56.95 14.23 3.42
N GLU A 732 -57.83 13.93 2.46
CA GLU A 732 -57.42 13.40 1.16
C GLU A 732 -56.61 14.44 0.37
N TYR A 733 -56.92 15.73 0.51
CA TYR A 733 -56.17 16.81 -0.11
C TYR A 733 -54.74 16.94 0.45
N ILE A 734 -54.59 16.91 1.78
CA ILE A 734 -53.28 16.91 2.46
C ILE A 734 -52.48 15.65 2.10
N ARG A 735 -53.15 14.50 1.99
CA ARG A 735 -52.54 13.25 1.56
C ARG A 735 -51.99 13.34 0.14
N ARG A 736 -52.72 13.95 -0.81
CA ARG A 736 -52.27 14.14 -2.21
C ARG A 736 -51.10 15.12 -2.34
N ILE A 737 -51.04 16.15 -1.49
CA ILE A 737 -49.87 17.04 -1.38
C ILE A 737 -48.65 16.27 -0.86
N TYR A 738 -48.84 15.44 0.18
CA TYR A 738 -47.76 14.66 0.79
C TYR A 738 -47.22 13.55 -0.15
N LEU A 739 -48.09 12.97 -0.97
CA LEU A 739 -47.76 11.97 -1.99
C LEU A 739 -47.27 12.56 -3.34
N ARG A 740 -47.24 13.90 -3.47
CA ARG A 740 -46.80 14.66 -4.66
C ARG A 740 -47.64 14.46 -5.92
N GLU A 741 -48.94 14.28 -5.76
CA GLU A 741 -49.87 13.97 -6.85
C GLU A 741 -50.52 15.22 -7.49
N MET A 742 -50.09 16.45 -7.12
CA MET A 742 -50.64 17.73 -7.64
C MET A 742 -49.55 18.67 -8.21
N PRO A 743 -49.01 18.38 -9.42
CA PRO A 743 -47.91 19.14 -10.00
C PRO A 743 -48.32 20.52 -10.51
N SER A 744 -47.48 21.55 -10.26
CA SER A 744 -47.65 22.89 -10.85
C SER A 744 -46.85 23.09 -12.14
N LYS A 745 -47.12 24.18 -12.87
CA LYS A 745 -46.37 24.58 -14.09
C LYS A 745 -44.91 24.94 -13.81
N THR A 746 -44.50 25.09 -12.54
CA THR A 746 -43.12 25.35 -12.11
C THR A 746 -42.49 24.09 -11.54
N LYS A 747 -41.32 23.70 -12.06
CA LYS A 747 -40.66 22.43 -11.71
C LYS A 747 -40.34 22.39 -10.20
N ASN A 748 -40.79 21.31 -9.54
CA ASN A 748 -40.64 21.02 -8.09
C ASN A 748 -41.47 21.85 -7.11
N MET A 749 -42.55 22.51 -7.55
CA MET A 749 -43.58 23.03 -6.63
C MET A 749 -44.93 22.34 -6.86
N GLN A 750 -45.69 22.17 -5.77
CA GLN A 750 -47.10 21.75 -5.78
C GLN A 750 -47.96 23.00 -5.62
N CYS A 751 -49.10 23.09 -6.32
CA CYS A 751 -50.03 24.22 -6.19
C CYS A 751 -51.36 23.74 -5.63
N PHE A 752 -51.97 24.58 -4.80
CA PHE A 752 -53.39 24.50 -4.45
C PHE A 752 -54.23 24.95 -5.64
#